data_AF-A0A9W9NQJ2-F1
#
_entry.id   AF-A0A9W9NQJ2-F1
#
_cell.length_a   1.000
_cell.length_b   1.000
_cell.length_c   1.000
_cell.angle_alpha   90.00
_cell.angle_beta   90.00
_cell.angle_gamma   90.00
#
_symmetry.space_group_name_H-M   'P 1'
#
loop_
_entity.id
_entity.type
_entity.pdbx_description
1 polymer ?
#
loop_
_entity_poly.entity_id
_entity_poly.type
_entity_poly.pdbx_seq_one_letter_code
_entity_poly.pdbx_strand_id
1 'polypeptide(L)'
;MTSEEKKRIVDPNDPAGLPDYDEDFIDPDDLRRFEQALNAPEASPLVALNDWRPINQRVRKTRGRRKNPKRSKDETREGVLYTVLKWPFLFTVFAWITVLSFGYVLVRVYIFLYEQWVTWRGKRQRLRRDLSMQKNYADWLKSAQALDAHLGNEKWRQTDEYAYYDHLTVNKVVAQLKRARKDVEWEAANGRTNASDVPAVEELRSLLEACVKNNFAGVENPRIYSEAYSGTKELVQEYIDEVHACVQLVLNSKQIDKEAKYQHFKHLDTNFGRTALCLSGGATFAYYHFGVVKALLDNDVLPEIITGTSGGALVAGLVATRTDDELKQLLVPALAHRIRACHEGFTTWIHRWWKTGARFDTLDWAKQCSWFCRGSTTFREAYERTGRILNVSCVPSDPHSPTILANYLTCPDCVIWSAVLASAAVPGILNPVVLMTKKRDGTLAPYSFGHKWKDGSLRTDIPIKALNLHFNVNFTIVSQVNPHVNLFFFSSRGTVGRPVTHRKGRGWRGGFLGTAIEQYIKLDLNKWLRVLRHLELLPRPLGQDWSEIWLQKFSGTITIWPKSIPSDFYHILSDPTPERLARMIHVGQQSAFPKIQFIKNRLNIEMAIMRGLQQCSPIGGRSLSPILSRRRHYPENEPSDALLDRLDDNLPERNSDSGYKSESHYLDFSDGLSHSTASSRPQTPSSRRGSLMEEMRRQSAVFFDDYGDEDVVVT
;
A
#
# COMPACT_ATOMS: atom_id res chain seq x y z
N MET A 1 16.12 -51.54 -6.23
CA MET A 1 15.07 -50.58 -6.59
C MET A 1 13.75 -51.12 -6.05
N THR A 2 13.42 -50.74 -4.83
CA THR A 2 12.15 -51.06 -4.17
C THR A 2 11.52 -49.75 -3.77
N SER A 3 10.23 -49.65 -4.07
CA SER A 3 9.30 -48.54 -3.86
C SER A 3 9.03 -48.25 -2.38
N GLU A 4 10.10 -48.03 -1.62
CA GLU A 4 10.12 -47.72 -0.19
C GLU A 4 10.85 -46.41 0.15
N GLU A 5 11.06 -45.52 -0.84
CA GLU A 5 11.10 -44.08 -0.54
C GLU A 5 9.67 -43.60 -0.25
N LYS A 6 9.14 -44.09 0.87
CA LYS A 6 8.01 -43.48 1.56
C LYS A 6 8.27 -41.99 1.61
N LYS A 7 7.32 -41.21 1.07
CA LYS A 7 7.07 -39.82 1.44
C LYS A 7 7.45 -39.65 2.92
N ARG A 8 8.65 -39.15 3.20
CA ARG A 8 8.96 -38.67 4.54
C ARG A 8 7.91 -37.60 4.76
N ILE A 9 7.02 -37.82 5.71
CA ILE A 9 6.17 -36.77 6.24
C ILE A 9 7.19 -35.84 6.89
N VAL A 10 7.71 -34.89 6.12
CA VAL A 10 8.59 -33.84 6.64
C VAL A 10 7.77 -33.17 7.72
N ASP A 11 8.22 -33.25 8.97
CA ASP A 11 7.55 -32.55 10.05
C ASP A 11 7.54 -31.07 9.67
N PRO A 12 6.37 -30.43 9.51
CA PRO A 12 6.28 -29.03 9.09
C PRO A 12 6.95 -28.05 10.07
N ASN A 13 7.38 -28.54 11.23
CA ASN A 13 8.12 -27.78 12.24
C ASN A 13 9.64 -28.01 12.20
N ASP A 14 10.14 -28.95 11.40
CA ASP A 14 11.57 -29.29 11.31
C ASP A 14 12.32 -28.17 10.57
N PRO A 15 13.34 -27.53 11.20
CA PRO A 15 14.15 -26.51 10.54
C PRO A 15 14.91 -27.03 9.31
N ALA A 16 15.25 -28.33 9.24
CA ALA A 16 15.97 -28.91 8.11
C ALA A 16 15.13 -28.96 6.82
N GLY A 17 13.80 -28.79 6.93
CA GLY A 17 12.89 -28.71 5.79
C GLY A 17 12.81 -27.32 5.15
N LEU A 18 13.45 -26.29 5.72
CA LEU A 18 13.46 -24.94 5.15
C LEU A 18 14.60 -24.80 4.13
N PRO A 19 14.31 -24.39 2.89
CA PRO A 19 15.36 -24.06 1.93
C PRO A 19 16.13 -22.84 2.44
N ASP A 20 17.45 -22.85 2.24
CA ASP A 20 18.37 -21.79 2.64
C ASP A 20 18.28 -21.43 4.14
N TYR A 21 17.82 -22.35 5.01
CA TYR A 21 18.31 -22.38 6.39
C TYR A 21 19.84 -22.53 6.32
N ASP A 22 20.63 -22.38 7.37
CA ASP A 22 22.11 -22.39 7.32
C ASP A 22 22.86 -21.40 6.39
N GLU A 23 22.26 -20.88 5.30
CA GLU A 23 22.88 -19.87 4.44
C GLU A 23 22.79 -18.46 5.05
N ASP A 24 23.95 -17.88 5.35
CA ASP A 24 24.08 -16.46 5.70
C ASP A 24 24.33 -15.67 4.40
N PHE A 25 23.28 -14.99 3.90
CA PHE A 25 23.34 -14.23 2.64
C PHE A 25 24.07 -12.88 2.71
N ILE A 26 24.48 -12.42 3.90
CA ILE A 26 25.06 -11.09 4.08
C ILE A 26 26.58 -11.13 4.15
N ASP A 27 27.21 -10.27 3.36
CA ASP A 27 28.66 -10.03 3.44
C ASP A 27 28.98 -9.26 4.74
N PRO A 28 29.95 -9.70 5.56
CA PRO A 28 30.44 -8.94 6.71
C PRO A 28 30.85 -7.50 6.38
N ASP A 29 31.37 -7.24 5.17
CA ASP A 29 31.79 -5.90 4.78
C ASP A 29 30.59 -4.95 4.55
N ASP A 30 29.46 -5.47 4.07
CA ASP A 30 28.22 -4.71 3.93
C ASP A 30 27.71 -4.20 5.28
N LEU A 31 27.78 -5.06 6.31
CA LEU A 31 27.41 -4.69 7.68
C LEU A 31 28.35 -3.61 8.26
N ARG A 32 29.66 -3.72 8.00
CA ARG A 32 30.63 -2.70 8.44
C ARG A 32 30.38 -1.35 7.77
N ARG A 33 30.06 -1.33 6.48
CA ARG A 33 29.72 -0.08 5.76
C ARG A 33 28.43 0.54 6.28
N PHE A 34 27.45 -0.29 6.62
CA PHE A 34 26.23 0.16 7.25
C PHE A 34 26.46 0.75 8.65
N GLU A 35 27.28 0.11 9.48
CA GLU A 35 27.70 0.65 10.78
C GLU A 35 28.40 2.01 10.65
N GLN A 36 29.31 2.13 9.68
CA GLN A 36 29.97 3.40 9.37
C GLN A 36 28.97 4.49 8.97
N ALA A 37 27.98 4.15 8.15
CA ALA A 37 26.94 5.09 7.72
C ALA A 37 26.01 5.52 8.87
N LEU A 38 25.69 4.62 9.79
CA LEU A 38 24.88 4.93 10.98
C LEU A 38 25.59 5.89 11.95
N ASN A 39 26.90 5.68 12.12
CA ASN A 39 27.75 6.47 13.01
C ASN A 39 28.26 7.77 12.36
N ALA A 40 28.09 7.93 11.04
CA ALA A 40 28.44 9.15 10.35
C ALA A 40 27.59 10.33 10.88
N PRO A 41 28.21 11.51 11.11
CA PRO A 41 27.45 12.70 11.49
C PRO A 41 26.44 13.04 10.40
N GLU A 42 25.22 13.44 10.79
CA GLU A 42 24.21 13.92 9.83
C GLU A 42 24.83 14.99 8.94
N ALA A 43 24.64 14.87 7.62
CA ALA A 43 25.20 15.79 6.65
C ALA A 43 24.87 17.23 7.09
N SER A 44 25.89 18.07 7.20
CA SER A 44 25.70 19.48 7.53
C SER A 44 24.73 20.08 6.53
N PRO A 45 23.74 20.90 6.95
CA PRO A 45 22.83 21.55 6.03
C PRO A 45 23.66 22.24 4.96
N LEU A 46 23.36 21.95 3.70
CA LEU A 46 23.96 22.63 2.56
C LEU A 46 23.61 24.11 2.70
N VAL A 47 24.53 24.88 3.25
CA VAL A 47 24.43 26.33 3.20
C VAL A 47 24.77 26.68 1.77
N ALA A 48 23.76 27.05 0.98
CA ALA A 48 23.99 27.76 -0.27
C ALA A 48 24.85 28.98 0.09
N LEU A 49 26.14 28.89 -0.20
CA LEU A 49 27.02 30.03 -0.15
C LEU A 49 26.59 30.91 -1.32
N ASN A 50 25.86 31.98 -1.03
CA ASN A 50 25.62 33.02 -2.03
C ASN A 50 26.99 33.48 -2.56
N ASP A 51 27.16 33.45 -3.89
CA ASP A 51 28.37 33.91 -4.58
C ASP A 51 28.73 35.38 -4.30
N TRP A 52 27.79 36.13 -3.72
CA TRP A 52 27.93 37.54 -3.32
C TRP A 52 28.55 37.76 -1.93
N ARG A 53 29.01 36.72 -1.23
CA ARG A 53 29.68 36.89 0.07
C ARG A 53 31.16 37.29 -0.11
N PRO A 54 31.67 38.31 0.61
CA PRO A 54 33.06 38.75 0.49
C PRO A 54 34.04 37.63 0.89
N ILE A 55 34.97 37.33 -0.02
CA ILE A 55 35.89 36.17 -0.04
C ILE A 55 36.84 36.08 1.18
N ASN A 56 37.00 37.16 1.96
CA ASN A 56 38.00 37.24 3.04
C ASN A 56 37.42 37.55 4.43
N GLN A 57 36.29 36.94 4.82
CA GLN A 57 35.90 36.97 6.22
C GLN A 57 36.76 35.97 7.00
N ARG A 58 37.68 36.47 7.85
CA ARG A 58 38.44 35.63 8.81
C ARG A 58 37.45 34.86 9.69
N VAL A 59 37.22 33.59 9.36
CA VAL A 59 36.44 32.68 10.22
C VAL A 59 37.25 32.47 11.49
N ARG A 60 36.95 33.25 12.52
CA ARG A 60 37.49 33.03 13.86
C ARG A 60 37.03 31.64 14.28
N LYS A 61 37.94 30.66 14.28
CA LYS A 61 37.67 29.31 14.80
C LYS A 61 37.36 29.44 16.29
N THR A 62 36.10 29.65 16.64
CA THR A 62 35.63 29.56 18.02
C THR A 62 35.88 28.11 18.45
N ARG A 63 36.91 27.89 19.28
CA ARG A 63 37.09 26.67 20.08
C ARG A 63 35.99 26.59 21.15
N GLY A 64 34.74 26.60 20.72
CA GLY A 64 33.58 26.36 21.54
C GLY A 64 32.84 25.16 20.95
N ARG A 65 32.52 24.17 21.79
CA ARG A 65 31.58 23.07 21.49
C ARG A 65 30.59 23.52 20.42
N ARG A 66 30.63 22.91 19.23
CA ARG A 66 29.61 23.08 18.19
C ARG A 66 28.26 22.84 18.87
N LYS A 67 27.56 23.90 19.26
CA LYS A 67 26.16 23.79 19.67
C LYS A 67 25.42 23.39 18.41
N ASN A 68 24.68 22.28 18.47
CA ASN A 68 23.82 21.85 17.39
C ASN A 68 23.00 23.07 16.90
N PRO A 69 22.87 23.27 15.58
CA PRO A 69 22.08 24.38 15.05
C PRO A 69 20.71 24.34 15.73
N LYS A 70 20.40 25.39 16.51
CA LYS A 70 19.10 25.49 17.15
C LYS A 70 18.10 25.79 16.03
N ARG A 71 17.26 24.80 15.72
CA ARG A 71 16.07 24.96 14.87
C ARG A 71 15.31 26.20 15.34
N SER A 72 14.81 27.01 14.40
CA SER A 72 13.96 28.17 14.71
C SER A 72 12.82 27.73 15.64
N LYS A 73 12.49 28.60 16.60
CA LYS A 73 11.41 28.32 17.56
C LYS A 73 10.07 28.37 16.83
N ASP A 74 9.15 27.50 17.24
CA ASP A 74 7.80 27.40 16.69
C ASP A 74 6.93 28.52 17.28
N GLU A 75 6.69 29.59 16.51
CA GLU A 75 6.00 30.81 16.95
C GLU A 75 4.55 30.55 17.40
N THR A 76 3.90 29.51 16.84
CA THR A 76 2.50 29.18 17.14
C THR A 76 2.28 28.70 18.58
N ARG A 77 3.33 28.19 19.22
CA ARG A 77 3.28 27.58 20.57
C ARG A 77 3.63 28.54 21.70
N GLU A 78 3.98 29.79 21.40
CA GLU A 78 4.45 30.77 22.39
C GLU A 78 3.32 31.60 23.03
N GLY A 79 2.06 31.40 22.61
CA GLY A 79 0.93 32.05 23.25
C GLY A 79 0.82 31.70 24.74
N VAL A 80 0.80 32.71 25.61
CA VAL A 80 0.55 32.53 27.06
C VAL A 80 -0.77 31.75 27.27
N LEU A 81 -1.79 32.11 26.49
CA LEU A 81 -3.08 31.43 26.49
C LEU A 81 -2.97 29.96 26.07
N TYR A 82 -2.19 29.66 25.03
CA TYR A 82 -1.94 28.30 24.59
C TYR A 82 -1.24 27.50 25.70
N THR A 83 -0.22 28.05 26.34
CA THR A 83 0.54 27.36 27.40
C THR A 83 -0.34 27.05 28.62
N VAL A 84 -1.23 27.96 29.02
CA VAL A 84 -2.12 27.78 30.17
C VAL A 84 -3.32 26.87 29.84
N LEU A 85 -3.98 27.07 28.69
CA LEU A 85 -5.20 26.33 28.34
C LEU A 85 -4.93 24.96 27.69
N LYS A 86 -3.72 24.73 27.16
CA LYS A 86 -3.37 23.46 26.53
C LYS A 86 -3.63 22.28 27.45
N TRP A 87 -3.09 22.30 28.66
CA TRP A 87 -3.19 21.18 29.60
C TRP A 87 -4.62 20.89 30.05
N PRO A 88 -5.42 21.86 30.56
CA PRO A 88 -6.80 21.58 30.95
C PRO A 88 -7.63 21.10 29.77
N PHE A 89 -7.46 21.69 28.58
CA PHE A 89 -8.19 21.26 27.39
C PHE A 89 -7.74 19.87 26.89
N LEU A 90 -6.45 19.56 26.97
CA LEU A 90 -5.91 18.22 26.68
C LEU A 90 -6.53 17.17 27.59
N PHE A 91 -6.60 17.44 28.90
CA PHE A 91 -7.19 16.53 29.88
C PHE A 91 -8.69 16.34 29.66
N THR A 92 -9.46 17.40 29.34
CA THR A 92 -10.89 17.27 29.06
C THR A 92 -11.15 16.47 27.79
N VAL A 93 -10.39 16.71 26.72
CA VAL A 93 -10.49 15.94 25.47
C VAL A 93 -10.13 14.48 25.71
N PHE A 94 -9.05 14.17 26.42
CA PHE A 94 -8.69 12.79 26.74
C PHE A 94 -9.71 12.09 27.65
N ALA A 95 -10.25 12.79 28.65
CA ALA A 95 -11.30 12.27 29.50
C ALA A 95 -12.53 11.91 28.66
N TRP A 96 -12.93 12.77 27.74
CA TRP A 96 -14.06 12.52 26.84
C TRP A 96 -13.78 11.36 25.86
N ILE A 97 -12.59 11.30 25.26
CA ILE A 97 -12.16 10.16 24.42
C ILE A 97 -12.22 8.85 25.22
N THR A 98 -11.83 8.87 26.51
CA THR A 98 -11.88 7.70 27.39
C THR A 98 -13.32 7.23 27.63
N VAL A 99 -14.23 8.17 27.91
CA VAL A 99 -15.68 7.89 28.07
C VAL A 99 -16.26 7.29 26.77
N LEU A 100 -15.97 7.91 25.63
CA LEU A 100 -16.40 7.40 24.33
C LEU A 100 -15.83 6.02 24.03
N SER A 101 -14.56 5.77 24.37
CA SER A 101 -13.91 4.47 24.18
C SER A 101 -14.55 3.39 25.05
N PHE A 102 -14.89 3.71 26.30
CA PHE A 102 -15.64 2.79 27.17
C PHE A 102 -17.04 2.50 26.62
N GLY A 103 -17.77 3.52 26.17
CA GLY A 103 -19.06 3.38 25.51
C GLY A 103 -18.98 2.50 24.26
N TYR A 104 -17.93 2.67 23.45
CA TYR A 104 -17.66 1.83 22.28
C TYR A 104 -17.50 0.35 22.66
N VAL A 105 -16.69 0.05 23.69
CA VAL A 105 -16.47 -1.32 24.16
C VAL A 105 -17.78 -1.94 24.67
N LEU A 106 -18.61 -1.20 25.41
CA LEU A 106 -19.91 -1.70 25.87
C LEU A 106 -20.84 -2.06 24.71
N VAL A 107 -20.95 -1.20 23.69
CA VAL A 107 -21.75 -1.49 22.48
C VAL A 107 -21.21 -2.72 21.76
N ARG A 108 -19.88 -2.88 21.68
CA ARG A 108 -19.24 -4.05 21.08
C ARG A 108 -19.53 -5.34 21.84
N VAL A 109 -19.47 -5.30 23.17
CA VAL A 109 -19.81 -6.45 24.03
C VAL A 109 -21.29 -6.80 23.86
N TYR A 110 -22.18 -5.82 23.83
CA TYR A 110 -23.60 -6.04 23.56
C TYR A 110 -23.83 -6.76 22.23
N ILE A 111 -23.23 -6.28 21.13
CA ILE A 111 -23.39 -6.91 19.81
C ILE A 111 -22.79 -8.33 19.82
N PHE A 112 -21.64 -8.53 20.47
CA PHE A 112 -21.02 -9.85 20.59
C PHE A 112 -21.91 -10.85 21.33
N LEU A 113 -22.45 -10.46 22.49
CA LEU A 113 -23.36 -11.30 23.28
C LEU A 113 -24.64 -11.59 22.51
N TYR A 114 -25.21 -10.59 21.85
CA TYR A 114 -26.38 -10.76 21.00
C TYR A 114 -26.12 -11.77 19.86
N GLU A 115 -25.00 -11.63 19.14
CA GLU A 115 -24.64 -12.57 18.08
C GLU A 115 -24.46 -13.99 18.63
N GLN A 116 -23.69 -14.15 19.70
CA GLN A 116 -23.39 -15.45 20.28
C GLN A 116 -24.63 -16.15 20.83
N TRP A 117 -25.48 -15.42 21.55
CA TRP A 117 -26.64 -16.02 22.22
C TRP A 117 -27.86 -16.14 21.34
N VAL A 118 -28.08 -15.25 20.37
CA VAL A 118 -29.31 -15.26 19.55
C VAL A 118 -29.05 -15.89 18.18
N THR A 119 -27.94 -15.54 17.52
CA THR A 119 -27.75 -15.87 16.10
C THR A 119 -27.01 -17.18 15.84
N TRP A 120 -26.11 -17.60 16.74
CA TRP A 120 -25.22 -18.75 16.54
C TRP A 120 -25.63 -19.98 17.36
N ARG A 121 -26.81 -20.55 17.07
CA ARG A 121 -27.30 -21.80 17.69
C ARG A 121 -27.47 -22.93 16.68
N GLY A 122 -27.36 -24.17 17.16
CA GLY A 122 -27.70 -25.38 16.40
C GLY A 122 -26.86 -25.59 15.13
N LYS A 123 -27.56 -25.91 14.02
CA LYS A 123 -26.95 -26.28 12.73
C LYS A 123 -26.05 -25.18 12.14
N ARG A 124 -26.42 -23.90 12.31
CA ARG A 124 -25.65 -22.76 11.81
C ARG A 124 -24.25 -22.67 12.45
N GLN A 125 -24.16 -22.94 13.75
CA GLN A 125 -22.88 -22.91 14.47
C GLN A 125 -21.98 -24.08 14.06
N ARG A 126 -22.57 -25.28 13.83
CA ARG A 126 -21.82 -26.43 13.32
C ARG A 126 -21.20 -26.12 11.95
N LEU A 127 -21.98 -25.66 10.98
CA LEU A 127 -21.49 -25.31 9.64
C LEU A 127 -20.42 -24.21 9.65
N ARG A 128 -20.55 -23.19 10.52
CA ARG A 128 -19.52 -22.17 10.70
C ARG A 128 -18.23 -22.73 11.29
N ARG A 129 -18.33 -23.66 12.23
CA ARG A 129 -17.18 -24.33 12.82
C ARG A 129 -16.47 -25.17 11.76
N ASP A 130 -17.23 -25.91 10.96
CA ASP A 130 -16.71 -26.72 9.86
C ASP A 130 -15.96 -25.84 8.85
N LEU A 131 -16.48 -24.65 8.52
CA LEU A 131 -15.82 -23.66 7.68
C LEU A 131 -14.46 -23.20 8.24
N SER A 132 -14.36 -23.00 9.56
CA SER A 132 -13.10 -22.59 10.22
C SER A 132 -12.04 -23.69 10.34
N MET A 133 -12.43 -24.95 10.20
CA MET A 133 -11.52 -26.09 10.29
C MET A 133 -10.82 -26.41 8.95
N GLN A 134 -11.39 -25.97 7.83
CA GLN A 134 -10.87 -26.31 6.50
C GLN A 134 -9.50 -25.70 6.26
N LYS A 135 -8.53 -26.46 5.75
CA LYS A 135 -7.17 -25.95 5.44
C LYS A 135 -7.02 -25.45 4.00
N ASN A 136 -7.87 -25.94 3.10
CA ASN A 136 -7.82 -25.65 1.67
C ASN A 136 -9.00 -24.79 1.24
N TYR A 137 -8.79 -23.94 0.23
CA TYR A 137 -9.85 -23.09 -0.31
C TYR A 137 -10.99 -23.89 -0.96
N ALA A 138 -10.69 -24.99 -1.68
CA ALA A 138 -11.70 -25.80 -2.34
C ALA A 138 -12.70 -26.41 -1.34
N ASP A 139 -12.21 -26.93 -0.21
CA ASP A 139 -13.06 -27.52 0.84
C ASP A 139 -13.75 -26.45 1.68
N TRP A 140 -13.08 -25.30 1.86
CA TRP A 140 -13.69 -24.11 2.42
C TRP A 140 -14.88 -23.63 1.58
N LEU A 141 -14.73 -23.60 0.25
CA LEU A 141 -15.78 -23.20 -0.68
C LEU A 141 -16.99 -24.14 -0.62
N LYS A 142 -16.77 -25.46 -0.59
CA LYS A 142 -17.85 -26.45 -0.38
C LYS A 142 -18.60 -26.20 0.93
N SER A 143 -17.86 -25.94 2.02
CA SER A 143 -18.44 -25.64 3.33
C SER A 143 -19.21 -24.30 3.32
N ALA A 144 -18.71 -23.30 2.60
CA ALA A 144 -19.37 -22.01 2.40
C ALA A 144 -20.67 -22.14 1.60
N GLN A 145 -20.68 -22.95 0.54
CA GLN A 145 -21.89 -23.26 -0.25
C GLN A 145 -22.95 -23.97 0.61
N ALA A 146 -22.55 -24.95 1.43
CA ALA A 146 -23.47 -25.61 2.36
C ALA A 146 -24.07 -24.63 3.38
N LEU A 147 -23.30 -23.64 3.83
CA LEU A 147 -23.78 -22.59 4.72
C LEU A 147 -24.73 -21.63 4.00
N ASP A 148 -24.43 -21.23 2.77
CA ASP A 148 -25.28 -20.36 1.96
C ASP A 148 -26.62 -21.03 1.60
N ALA A 149 -26.61 -22.32 1.25
CA ALA A 149 -27.81 -23.10 1.02
C ALA A 149 -28.70 -23.16 2.27
N HIS A 150 -28.10 -23.31 3.45
CA HIS A 150 -28.84 -23.30 4.71
C HIS A 150 -29.42 -21.92 5.06
N LEU A 151 -28.73 -20.83 4.73
CA LEU A 151 -29.18 -19.46 4.98
C LEU A 151 -30.17 -18.94 3.92
N GLY A 152 -30.25 -19.61 2.76
CA GLY A 152 -31.08 -19.20 1.62
C GLY A 152 -30.44 -18.10 0.76
N ASN A 153 -29.12 -17.95 0.84
CA ASN A 153 -28.36 -16.93 0.10
C ASN A 153 -28.29 -17.25 -1.41
N GLU A 154 -28.48 -18.51 -1.79
CA GLU A 154 -28.48 -18.95 -3.19
C GLU A 154 -29.61 -18.30 -4.00
N LYS A 155 -30.81 -18.18 -3.42
CA LYS A 155 -31.92 -17.43 -4.05
C LYS A 155 -31.56 -15.98 -4.34
N TRP A 156 -30.78 -15.36 -3.46
CA TRP A 156 -30.29 -13.99 -3.68
C TRP A 156 -29.24 -13.93 -4.79
N ARG A 157 -28.41 -14.97 -4.97
CA ARG A 157 -27.42 -15.01 -6.05
C ARG A 157 -28.06 -15.11 -7.43
N GLN A 158 -29.17 -15.86 -7.54
CA GLN A 158 -29.98 -16.02 -8.76
C GLN A 158 -30.83 -14.80 -9.11
N THR A 159 -31.18 -13.96 -8.12
CA THR A 159 -31.95 -12.74 -8.40
C THR A 159 -31.01 -11.66 -8.93
N ASP A 160 -31.21 -11.16 -10.14
CA ASP A 160 -30.33 -10.12 -10.68
C ASP A 160 -30.45 -8.80 -9.91
N GLU A 161 -31.66 -8.38 -9.56
CA GLU A 161 -31.92 -7.08 -8.96
C GLU A 161 -31.15 -6.85 -7.64
N TYR A 162 -30.47 -5.69 -7.57
CA TYR A 162 -29.83 -5.21 -6.35
C TYR A 162 -29.53 -3.70 -6.43
N ALA A 163 -29.50 -3.03 -5.28
CA ALA A 163 -29.39 -1.57 -5.23
C ALA A 163 -27.97 -1.00 -5.47
N TYR A 164 -26.94 -1.84 -5.43
CA TYR A 164 -25.54 -1.41 -5.43
C TYR A 164 -24.78 -1.68 -6.74
N TYR A 165 -25.49 -2.13 -7.79
CA TYR A 165 -25.01 -2.19 -9.16
C TYR A 165 -26.16 -2.04 -10.17
N ASP A 166 -25.83 -1.62 -11.38
CA ASP A 166 -26.80 -1.51 -12.47
C ASP A 166 -26.90 -2.83 -13.24
N HIS A 167 -27.78 -3.70 -12.74
CA HIS A 167 -28.08 -4.99 -13.35
C HIS A 167 -28.65 -4.89 -14.77
N LEU A 168 -29.37 -3.80 -15.12
CA LEU A 168 -29.95 -3.63 -16.45
C LEU A 168 -28.86 -3.37 -17.48
N THR A 169 -27.89 -2.53 -17.15
CA THR A 169 -26.73 -2.26 -18.01
C THR A 169 -25.85 -3.50 -18.14
N VAL A 170 -25.58 -4.22 -17.04
CA VAL A 170 -24.79 -5.46 -17.10
C VAL A 170 -25.47 -6.51 -17.99
N ASN A 171 -26.77 -6.75 -17.83
CA ASN A 171 -27.52 -7.68 -18.68
C ASN A 171 -27.44 -7.32 -20.18
N LYS A 172 -27.60 -6.04 -20.52
CA LYS A 172 -27.48 -5.56 -21.91
C LYS A 172 -26.08 -5.80 -22.47
N VAL A 173 -25.04 -5.48 -21.70
CA VAL A 173 -23.64 -5.65 -22.12
C VAL A 173 -23.30 -7.13 -22.28
N VAL A 174 -23.72 -8.00 -21.36
CA VAL A 174 -23.53 -9.45 -21.49
C VAL A 174 -24.19 -9.98 -22.77
N ALA A 175 -25.42 -9.55 -23.06
CA ALA A 175 -26.10 -9.95 -24.29
C ALA A 175 -25.39 -9.45 -25.56
N GLN A 176 -24.83 -8.23 -25.54
CA GLN A 176 -24.05 -7.68 -26.64
C GLN A 176 -22.72 -8.40 -26.84
N LEU A 177 -21.97 -8.65 -25.76
CA LEU A 177 -20.70 -9.38 -25.80
C LEU A 177 -20.90 -10.80 -26.36
N LYS A 178 -21.95 -11.50 -25.93
CA LYS A 178 -22.28 -12.83 -26.45
C LYS A 178 -22.63 -12.84 -27.92
N ARG A 179 -23.30 -11.80 -28.43
CA ARG A 179 -23.62 -11.66 -29.86
C ARG A 179 -22.34 -11.40 -30.65
N ALA A 180 -21.59 -10.36 -30.28
CA ALA A 180 -20.33 -10.01 -30.93
C ALA A 180 -19.32 -11.18 -30.92
N ARG A 181 -19.24 -11.94 -29.82
CA ARG A 181 -18.40 -13.15 -29.76
C ARG A 181 -18.82 -14.20 -30.79
N LYS A 182 -20.11 -14.51 -30.88
CA LYS A 182 -20.63 -15.48 -31.87
C LYS A 182 -20.42 -15.02 -33.29
N ASP A 183 -20.57 -13.72 -33.55
CA ASP A 183 -20.36 -13.15 -34.88
C ASP A 183 -18.88 -13.27 -35.29
N VAL A 184 -17.95 -13.01 -34.37
CA VAL A 184 -16.51 -13.23 -34.60
C VAL A 184 -16.16 -14.71 -34.82
N GLU A 185 -16.71 -15.61 -33.99
CA GLU A 185 -16.50 -17.06 -34.13
C GLU A 185 -17.04 -17.56 -35.49
N TRP A 186 -18.19 -17.02 -35.93
CA TRP A 186 -18.79 -17.33 -37.22
C TRP A 186 -17.97 -16.80 -38.39
N GLU A 187 -17.49 -15.56 -38.34
CA GLU A 187 -16.60 -14.98 -39.36
C GLU A 187 -15.25 -15.73 -39.44
N ALA A 188 -14.74 -16.21 -38.30
CA ALA A 188 -13.52 -17.00 -38.26
C ALA A 188 -13.69 -18.38 -38.92
N ALA A 189 -14.88 -18.98 -38.85
CA ALA A 189 -15.18 -20.30 -39.41
C ALA A 189 -15.60 -20.24 -40.89
N ASN A 190 -16.44 -19.29 -41.26
CA ASN A 190 -17.07 -19.22 -42.59
C ASN A 190 -16.42 -18.18 -43.51
N GLY A 191 -15.44 -17.44 -43.02
CA GLY A 191 -14.90 -16.27 -43.72
C GLY A 191 -15.86 -15.09 -43.67
N ARG A 192 -15.40 -13.92 -44.14
CA ARG A 192 -16.27 -12.74 -44.25
C ARG A 192 -17.28 -12.93 -45.37
N THR A 193 -18.55 -12.67 -45.06
CA THR A 193 -19.63 -12.60 -46.06
C THR A 193 -19.47 -11.38 -46.97
N ASN A 194 -19.12 -10.22 -46.42
CA ASN A 194 -18.91 -8.97 -47.16
C ASN A 194 -17.57 -8.32 -46.78
N ALA A 195 -16.83 -7.81 -47.76
CA ALA A 195 -15.56 -7.11 -47.53
C ALA A 195 -15.72 -5.65 -47.06
N SER A 196 -16.92 -5.07 -47.19
CA SER A 196 -17.23 -3.67 -46.84
C SER A 196 -17.71 -3.47 -45.40
N ASP A 197 -18.14 -4.53 -44.72
CA ASP A 197 -18.65 -4.44 -43.36
C ASP A 197 -17.48 -4.33 -42.37
N VAL A 198 -17.69 -3.56 -41.30
CA VAL A 198 -16.72 -3.42 -40.21
C VAL A 198 -16.47 -4.82 -39.66
N PRO A 199 -15.21 -5.26 -39.51
CA PRO A 199 -14.92 -6.58 -38.97
C PRO A 199 -15.61 -6.77 -37.61
N ALA A 200 -16.29 -7.91 -37.39
CA ALA A 200 -16.94 -8.18 -36.10
C ALA A 200 -15.96 -8.08 -34.92
N VAL A 201 -14.67 -8.31 -35.16
CA VAL A 201 -13.60 -8.18 -34.16
C VAL A 201 -13.39 -6.72 -33.73
N GLU A 202 -13.59 -5.75 -34.62
CA GLU A 202 -13.46 -4.33 -34.29
C GLU A 202 -14.66 -3.84 -33.47
N GLU A 203 -15.86 -4.34 -33.77
CA GLU A 203 -17.04 -4.12 -32.93
C GLU A 203 -16.80 -4.69 -31.51
N LEU A 204 -16.27 -5.92 -31.42
CA LEU A 204 -15.93 -6.53 -30.13
C LEU A 204 -14.88 -5.70 -29.36
N ARG A 205 -13.87 -5.15 -30.04
CA ARG A 205 -12.88 -4.24 -29.41
C ARG A 205 -13.55 -2.99 -28.87
N SER A 206 -14.42 -2.35 -29.65
CA SER A 206 -15.13 -1.14 -29.22
C SER A 206 -16.01 -1.42 -27.98
N LEU A 207 -16.66 -2.58 -27.93
CA LEU A 207 -17.44 -3.03 -26.78
C LEU A 207 -16.56 -3.30 -25.55
N LEU A 208 -15.40 -3.94 -25.74
CA LEU A 208 -14.44 -4.17 -24.66
C LEU A 208 -13.89 -2.86 -24.08
N GLU A 209 -13.61 -1.85 -24.92
CA GLU A 209 -13.19 -0.52 -24.44
C GLU A 209 -14.28 0.19 -23.64
N ALA A 210 -15.55 -0.04 -23.99
CA ALA A 210 -16.67 0.52 -23.25
C ALA A 210 -16.88 -0.19 -21.90
N CYS A 211 -16.72 -1.51 -21.83
CA CYS A 211 -17.06 -2.30 -20.64
C CYS A 211 -15.90 -2.55 -19.68
N VAL A 212 -14.65 -2.63 -20.15
CA VAL A 212 -13.49 -2.90 -19.29
C VAL A 212 -12.99 -1.59 -18.69
N LYS A 213 -13.69 -1.17 -17.63
CA LYS A 213 -13.38 0.03 -16.84
C LYS A 213 -13.34 -0.32 -15.35
N ASN A 214 -12.60 0.46 -14.58
CA ASN A 214 -12.60 0.34 -13.13
C ASN A 214 -14.04 0.44 -12.57
N ASN A 215 -14.48 -0.57 -11.81
CA ASN A 215 -15.82 -0.66 -11.24
C ASN A 215 -16.98 -0.42 -12.22
N PHE A 216 -16.90 -0.97 -13.45
CA PHE A 216 -17.97 -0.86 -14.45
C PHE A 216 -19.33 -1.27 -13.87
N ALA A 217 -20.34 -0.39 -14.03
CA ALA A 217 -21.72 -0.57 -13.54
C ALA A 217 -21.86 -0.95 -12.05
N GLY A 218 -20.82 -0.76 -11.22
CA GLY A 218 -20.82 -1.17 -9.81
C GLY A 218 -20.52 -2.65 -9.56
N VAL A 219 -20.04 -3.39 -10.56
CA VAL A 219 -19.75 -4.84 -10.48
C VAL A 219 -18.67 -5.17 -9.43
N GLU A 220 -17.77 -4.23 -9.14
CA GLU A 220 -16.70 -4.38 -8.16
C GLU A 220 -17.07 -3.78 -6.79
N ASN A 221 -18.36 -3.48 -6.55
CA ASN A 221 -18.79 -2.94 -5.28
C ASN A 221 -18.66 -4.01 -4.17
N PRO A 222 -17.87 -3.78 -3.10
CA PRO A 222 -17.68 -4.76 -2.02
C PRO A 222 -18.97 -5.18 -1.31
N ARG A 223 -20.04 -4.38 -1.41
CA ARG A 223 -21.34 -4.69 -0.81
C ARG A 223 -22.01 -5.90 -1.45
N ILE A 224 -21.86 -6.10 -2.75
CA ILE A 224 -22.46 -7.24 -3.47
C ILE A 224 -21.80 -8.53 -3.00
N TYR A 225 -20.48 -8.52 -2.89
CA TYR A 225 -19.73 -9.65 -2.36
C TYR A 225 -19.92 -9.88 -0.85
N SER A 226 -20.65 -9.01 -0.13
CA SER A 226 -20.85 -9.16 1.31
C SER A 226 -22.06 -10.01 1.68
N GLU A 227 -23.01 -10.27 0.77
CA GLU A 227 -24.29 -10.92 1.10
C GLU A 227 -24.24 -12.46 1.09
N ALA A 228 -23.23 -13.06 0.45
CA ALA A 228 -23.02 -14.50 0.41
C ALA A 228 -21.62 -14.87 0.95
N TYR A 229 -21.46 -16.10 1.46
CA TYR A 229 -20.14 -16.63 1.80
C TYR A 229 -19.40 -17.12 0.53
N SER A 230 -20.15 -17.69 -0.41
CA SER A 230 -19.68 -18.19 -1.70
C SER A 230 -19.95 -17.17 -2.82
N GLY A 231 -18.94 -16.37 -3.11
CA GLY A 231 -18.92 -15.49 -4.29
C GLY A 231 -19.97 -14.37 -4.29
N THR A 232 -20.54 -14.12 -5.47
CA THR A 232 -21.41 -12.98 -5.79
C THR A 232 -22.64 -13.43 -6.59
N LYS A 233 -23.39 -12.47 -7.13
CA LYS A 233 -24.51 -12.67 -8.07
C LYS A 233 -24.06 -13.48 -9.29
N GLU A 234 -24.96 -14.30 -9.83
CA GLU A 234 -24.68 -15.11 -11.03
C GLU A 234 -24.46 -14.23 -12.26
N LEU A 235 -25.27 -13.19 -12.45
CA LEU A 235 -25.10 -12.22 -13.54
C LEU A 235 -23.72 -11.55 -13.54
N VAL A 236 -23.19 -11.22 -12.36
CA VAL A 236 -21.85 -10.63 -12.23
C VAL A 236 -20.78 -11.64 -12.65
N GLN A 237 -20.91 -12.90 -12.22
CA GLN A 237 -19.96 -13.94 -12.60
C GLN A 237 -20.01 -14.19 -14.11
N GLU A 238 -21.21 -14.24 -14.69
CA GLU A 238 -21.43 -14.40 -16.13
C GLU A 238 -20.79 -13.26 -16.93
N TYR A 239 -20.92 -12.01 -16.48
CA TYR A 239 -20.25 -10.86 -17.08
C TYR A 239 -18.72 -11.00 -17.07
N ILE A 240 -18.14 -11.38 -15.92
CA ILE A 240 -16.68 -11.54 -15.80
C ILE A 240 -16.18 -12.66 -16.72
N ASP A 241 -16.88 -13.79 -16.74
CA ASP A 241 -16.52 -14.96 -17.55
C ASP A 241 -16.62 -14.63 -19.05
N GLU A 242 -17.65 -13.90 -19.46
CA GLU A 242 -17.85 -13.48 -20.86
C GLU A 242 -16.81 -12.43 -21.28
N VAL A 243 -16.51 -11.43 -20.45
CA VAL A 243 -15.43 -10.46 -20.72
C VAL A 243 -14.09 -11.16 -20.87
N HIS A 244 -13.78 -12.10 -19.97
CA HIS A 244 -12.55 -12.90 -20.06
C HIS A 244 -12.49 -13.70 -21.37
N ALA A 245 -13.58 -14.34 -21.77
CA ALA A 245 -13.66 -15.08 -23.05
C ALA A 245 -13.44 -14.16 -24.26
N CYS A 246 -14.07 -12.99 -24.29
CA CYS A 246 -13.93 -12.00 -25.36
C CYS A 246 -12.50 -11.46 -25.46
N VAL A 247 -11.86 -11.17 -24.32
CA VAL A 247 -10.45 -10.73 -24.28
C VAL A 247 -9.51 -11.81 -24.85
N GLN A 248 -9.72 -13.08 -24.49
CA GLN A 248 -8.95 -14.20 -25.04
C GLN A 248 -9.16 -14.36 -26.55
N LEU A 249 -10.37 -14.13 -27.04
CA LEU A 249 -10.69 -14.21 -28.46
C LEU A 249 -9.99 -13.10 -29.26
N VAL A 250 -9.99 -11.85 -28.77
CA VAL A 250 -9.26 -10.73 -29.40
C VAL A 250 -7.75 -10.99 -29.41
N LEU A 251 -7.22 -11.57 -28.33
CA LEU A 251 -5.81 -11.95 -28.25
C LEU A 251 -5.42 -12.97 -29.33
N ASN A 252 -6.21 -14.01 -29.51
CA ASN A 252 -5.94 -15.11 -30.45
C ASN A 252 -6.29 -14.79 -31.92
N SER A 253 -7.09 -13.75 -32.17
CA SER A 253 -7.52 -13.38 -33.52
C SER A 253 -6.35 -12.98 -34.43
N LYS A 254 -6.21 -13.60 -35.61
CA LYS A 254 -5.16 -13.22 -36.58
C LYS A 254 -5.55 -12.05 -37.48
N GLN A 255 -6.78 -11.54 -37.35
CA GLN A 255 -7.30 -10.50 -38.23
C GLN A 255 -6.75 -9.10 -37.91
N ILE A 256 -6.20 -8.90 -36.71
CA ILE A 256 -5.70 -7.61 -36.24
C ILE A 256 -4.17 -7.65 -36.18
N ASP A 257 -3.55 -6.56 -36.62
CA ASP A 257 -2.12 -6.37 -36.49
C ASP A 257 -1.66 -6.32 -35.02
N LYS A 258 -0.42 -6.76 -34.76
CA LYS A 258 0.13 -6.85 -33.41
C LYS A 258 0.23 -5.48 -32.73
N GLU A 259 0.56 -4.42 -33.47
CA GLU A 259 0.69 -3.08 -32.91
C GLU A 259 -0.68 -2.52 -32.49
N ALA A 260 -1.70 -2.68 -33.34
CA ALA A 260 -3.07 -2.28 -33.01
C ALA A 260 -3.61 -3.04 -31.79
N LYS A 261 -3.31 -4.33 -31.65
CA LYS A 261 -3.63 -5.09 -30.43
C LYS A 261 -2.90 -4.56 -29.21
N TYR A 262 -1.62 -4.26 -29.34
CA TYR A 262 -0.81 -3.74 -28.24
C TYR A 262 -1.39 -2.41 -27.71
N GLN A 263 -1.74 -1.49 -28.62
CA GLN A 263 -2.38 -0.22 -28.25
C GLN A 263 -3.74 -0.41 -27.58
N HIS A 264 -4.55 -1.34 -28.10
CA HIS A 264 -5.83 -1.69 -27.49
C HIS A 264 -5.66 -2.24 -26.06
N PHE A 265 -4.79 -3.23 -25.85
CA PHE A 265 -4.54 -3.77 -24.51
C PHE A 265 -3.92 -2.73 -23.57
N LYS A 266 -3.11 -1.81 -24.09
CA LYS A 266 -2.56 -0.68 -23.31
C LYS A 266 -3.66 0.25 -22.84
N HIS A 267 -4.64 0.54 -23.71
CA HIS A 267 -5.81 1.33 -23.37
C HIS A 267 -6.69 0.62 -22.32
N LEU A 268 -6.92 -0.70 -22.47
CA LEU A 268 -7.64 -1.50 -21.49
C LEU A 268 -6.94 -1.51 -20.12
N ASP A 269 -5.61 -1.68 -20.08
CA ASP A 269 -4.82 -1.62 -18.83
C ASP A 269 -4.91 -0.24 -18.15
N THR A 270 -4.86 0.84 -18.91
CA THR A 270 -5.01 2.20 -18.35
C THR A 270 -6.39 2.42 -17.74
N ASN A 271 -7.46 1.94 -18.38
CA ASN A 271 -8.84 2.14 -17.94
C ASN A 271 -9.26 1.19 -16.81
N PHE A 272 -8.80 -0.06 -16.86
CA PHE A 272 -9.10 -1.05 -15.83
C PHE A 272 -8.32 -0.73 -14.55
N GLY A 273 -7.03 -0.43 -14.67
CA GLY A 273 -6.10 -0.25 -13.56
C GLY A 273 -5.58 -1.57 -12.99
N ARG A 274 -4.60 -1.49 -12.08
CA ARG A 274 -3.89 -2.65 -11.52
C ARG A 274 -4.28 -2.96 -10.09
N THR A 275 -3.99 -4.19 -9.67
CA THR A 275 -4.22 -4.67 -8.30
C THR A 275 -2.93 -4.66 -7.48
N ALA A 276 -3.00 -4.16 -6.23
CA ALA A 276 -1.88 -4.22 -5.29
C ALA A 276 -2.26 -4.90 -3.96
N LEU A 277 -1.33 -5.69 -3.43
CA LEU A 277 -1.39 -6.24 -2.07
C LEU A 277 -0.66 -5.32 -1.10
N CYS A 278 -1.38 -4.79 -0.11
CA CYS A 278 -0.84 -3.91 0.92
C CYS A 278 -0.75 -4.61 2.28
N LEU A 279 0.46 -4.82 2.76
CA LEU A 279 0.76 -5.43 4.06
C LEU A 279 1.05 -4.33 5.09
N SER A 280 0.10 -4.10 5.97
CA SER A 280 0.21 -3.10 7.05
C SER A 280 1.22 -3.51 8.13
N GLY A 281 1.72 -2.51 8.87
CA GLY A 281 2.47 -2.71 10.10
C GLY A 281 1.67 -3.43 11.20
N GLY A 282 2.33 -3.71 12.32
CA GLY A 282 1.67 -4.34 13.49
C GLY A 282 2.58 -5.16 14.40
N ALA A 283 3.91 -4.95 14.38
CA ALA A 283 4.88 -5.76 15.10
C ALA A 283 4.70 -7.27 14.80
N THR A 284 4.68 -8.15 15.81
CA THR A 284 4.54 -9.60 15.58
C THR A 284 3.21 -10.00 14.94
N PHE A 285 2.18 -9.14 14.96
CA PHE A 285 0.93 -9.39 14.23
C PHE A 285 1.15 -9.43 12.71
N ALA A 286 2.26 -8.88 12.20
CA ALA A 286 2.66 -9.03 10.80
C ALA A 286 2.80 -10.50 10.37
N TYR A 287 3.02 -11.44 11.29
CA TYR A 287 3.13 -12.86 10.93
C TYR A 287 1.80 -13.48 10.47
N TYR A 288 0.66 -12.83 10.72
CA TYR A 288 -0.61 -13.22 10.08
C TYR A 288 -0.57 -13.04 8.56
N HIS A 289 0.24 -12.11 8.05
CA HIS A 289 0.40 -11.87 6.61
C HIS A 289 0.95 -13.10 5.89
N PHE A 290 1.80 -13.92 6.54
CA PHE A 290 2.27 -15.18 5.94
C PHE A 290 1.10 -16.08 5.55
N GLY A 291 0.07 -16.16 6.39
CA GLY A 291 -1.15 -16.91 6.07
C GLY A 291 -1.97 -16.30 4.94
N VAL A 292 -2.06 -14.97 4.90
CA VAL A 292 -2.77 -14.26 3.81
C VAL A 292 -2.06 -14.48 2.47
N VAL A 293 -0.75 -14.25 2.43
CA VAL A 293 0.09 -14.48 1.24
C VAL A 293 -0.02 -15.94 0.81
N LYS A 294 0.09 -16.89 1.74
CA LYS A 294 -0.05 -18.31 1.44
C LYS A 294 -1.39 -18.64 0.80
N ALA A 295 -2.49 -18.12 1.35
CA ALA A 295 -3.81 -18.35 0.76
C ALA A 295 -3.96 -17.76 -0.65
N LEU A 296 -3.35 -16.60 -0.92
CA LEU A 296 -3.36 -16.00 -2.25
C LEU A 296 -2.46 -16.78 -3.23
N LEU A 297 -1.29 -17.21 -2.77
CA LEU A 297 -0.32 -18.01 -3.54
C LEU A 297 -0.87 -19.40 -3.89
N ASP A 298 -1.46 -20.11 -2.92
CA ASP A 298 -2.06 -21.44 -3.12
C ASP A 298 -3.26 -21.43 -4.08
N ASN A 299 -3.80 -20.24 -4.39
CA ASN A 299 -4.94 -20.04 -5.28
C ASN A 299 -4.60 -19.26 -6.54
N ASP A 300 -3.30 -19.05 -6.82
CA ASP A 300 -2.78 -18.33 -7.99
C ASP A 300 -3.40 -16.92 -8.17
N VAL A 301 -3.61 -16.22 -7.05
CA VAL A 301 -4.20 -14.87 -6.99
C VAL A 301 -3.34 -13.87 -6.20
N LEU A 302 -2.04 -14.13 -6.12
CA LEU A 302 -1.09 -13.20 -5.53
C LEU A 302 -0.81 -12.06 -6.54
N PRO A 303 -1.11 -10.79 -6.22
CA PRO A 303 -0.85 -9.67 -7.13
C PRO A 303 0.66 -9.45 -7.36
N GLU A 304 1.02 -8.94 -8.54
CA GLU A 304 2.41 -8.59 -8.87
C GLU A 304 2.93 -7.40 -8.05
N ILE A 305 2.05 -6.44 -7.71
CA ILE A 305 2.42 -5.24 -6.94
C ILE A 305 2.21 -5.53 -5.45
N ILE A 306 3.29 -5.49 -4.69
CA ILE A 306 3.28 -5.75 -3.24
C ILE A 306 3.84 -4.51 -2.54
N THR A 307 3.09 -3.98 -1.57
CA THR A 307 3.57 -2.94 -0.67
C THR A 307 3.60 -3.44 0.75
N GLY A 308 4.61 -3.03 1.51
CA GLY A 308 4.71 -3.33 2.93
C GLY A 308 5.19 -2.13 3.72
N THR A 309 4.70 -2.04 4.96
CA THR A 309 5.13 -1.04 5.94
C THR A 309 5.53 -1.73 7.24
N SER A 310 6.64 -1.32 7.86
CA SER A 310 7.11 -1.87 9.14
C SER A 310 7.26 -3.40 9.07
N GLY A 311 6.66 -4.16 10.01
CA GLY A 311 6.63 -5.63 9.95
C GLY A 311 6.01 -6.21 8.65
N GLY A 312 5.10 -5.48 8.00
CA GLY A 312 4.58 -5.85 6.69
C GLY A 312 5.62 -5.72 5.56
N ALA A 313 6.59 -4.81 5.68
CA ALA A 313 7.70 -4.66 4.74
C ALA A 313 8.65 -5.87 4.79
N LEU A 314 8.86 -6.47 5.98
CA LEU A 314 9.63 -7.70 6.13
C LEU A 314 8.99 -8.86 5.35
N VAL A 315 7.67 -9.03 5.50
CA VAL A 315 6.92 -10.07 4.77
C VAL A 315 6.91 -9.76 3.28
N ALA A 316 6.69 -8.50 2.88
CA ALA A 316 6.74 -8.09 1.48
C ALA A 316 8.12 -8.34 0.84
N GLY A 317 9.21 -8.06 1.56
CA GLY A 317 10.58 -8.34 1.14
C GLY A 317 10.84 -9.82 0.93
N LEU A 318 10.35 -10.69 1.82
CA LEU A 318 10.41 -12.14 1.64
C LEU A 318 9.69 -12.57 0.35
N VAL A 319 8.49 -12.04 0.11
CA VAL A 319 7.65 -12.42 -1.04
C VAL A 319 8.19 -11.88 -2.36
N ALA A 320 8.78 -10.69 -2.38
CA ALA A 320 9.26 -10.09 -3.62
C ALA A 320 10.67 -10.55 -4.04
N THR A 321 11.45 -11.16 -3.15
CA THR A 321 12.82 -11.62 -3.46
C THR A 321 12.89 -13.08 -3.89
N ARG A 322 11.80 -13.85 -3.75
CA ARG A 322 11.75 -15.29 -3.97
C ARG A 322 10.69 -15.71 -4.98
N THR A 323 10.89 -16.80 -5.71
CA THR A 323 9.92 -17.29 -6.70
C THR A 323 8.69 -17.92 -6.03
N ASP A 324 7.60 -18.14 -6.79
CA ASP A 324 6.38 -18.78 -6.24
C ASP A 324 6.66 -20.16 -5.62
N ASP A 325 7.54 -20.95 -6.24
CA ASP A 325 7.89 -22.30 -5.76
C ASP A 325 8.75 -22.25 -4.49
N GLU A 326 9.72 -21.33 -4.42
CA GLU A 326 10.51 -21.07 -3.21
C GLU A 326 9.58 -20.63 -2.05
N LEU A 327 8.60 -19.77 -2.32
CA LEU A 327 7.65 -19.30 -1.31
C LEU A 327 6.73 -20.41 -0.80
N LYS A 328 6.25 -21.31 -1.68
CA LYS A 328 5.43 -22.46 -1.26
C LYS A 328 6.16 -23.36 -0.26
N GLN A 329 7.49 -23.48 -0.38
CA GLN A 329 8.32 -24.25 0.56
C GLN A 329 8.60 -23.48 1.86
N LEU A 330 8.73 -22.15 1.81
CA LEU A 330 9.09 -21.31 2.96
C LEU A 330 7.91 -20.89 3.86
N LEU A 331 6.69 -20.83 3.33
CA LEU A 331 5.49 -20.44 4.09
C LEU A 331 4.96 -21.62 4.95
N VAL A 332 5.85 -22.13 5.80
CA VAL A 332 5.64 -23.26 6.72
C VAL A 332 5.93 -22.85 8.18
N PRO A 333 5.36 -23.55 9.17
CA PRO A 333 5.59 -23.26 10.59
C PRO A 333 7.06 -23.24 11.02
N ALA A 334 7.92 -24.04 10.38
CA ALA A 334 9.37 -24.04 10.63
C ALA A 334 10.02 -22.65 10.47
N LEU A 335 9.43 -21.74 9.68
CA LEU A 335 9.91 -20.37 9.50
C LEU A 335 10.10 -19.62 10.84
N ALA A 336 9.36 -20.02 11.88
CA ALA A 336 9.52 -19.50 13.24
C ALA A 336 10.97 -19.55 13.75
N HIS A 337 11.73 -20.57 13.36
CA HIS A 337 13.13 -20.73 13.79
C HIS A 337 14.08 -19.65 13.25
N ARG A 338 13.71 -18.95 12.17
CA ARG A 338 14.45 -17.82 11.58
C ARG A 338 13.95 -16.46 12.06
N ILE A 339 12.77 -16.40 12.68
CA ILE A 339 12.21 -15.18 13.24
C ILE A 339 12.76 -15.02 14.67
N ARG A 340 13.97 -14.44 14.78
CA ARG A 340 14.71 -14.27 16.05
C ARG A 340 14.91 -12.80 16.45
N ALA A 341 13.95 -11.95 16.11
CA ALA A 341 14.07 -10.50 16.32
C ALA A 341 14.16 -10.13 17.81
N CYS A 342 13.60 -10.94 18.71
CA CYS A 342 13.53 -10.71 20.15
C CYS A 342 14.34 -11.75 20.96
N HIS A 343 15.38 -12.35 20.38
CA HIS A 343 16.11 -13.45 21.04
C HIS A 343 16.93 -13.01 22.26
N GLU A 344 17.20 -11.71 22.40
CA GLU A 344 17.96 -11.17 23.53
C GLU A 344 17.16 -11.14 24.83
N GLY A 345 17.87 -11.38 25.96
CA GLY A 345 17.28 -11.32 27.28
C GLY A 345 16.82 -9.92 27.70
N PHE A 346 15.81 -9.87 28.57
CA PHE A 346 15.21 -8.63 29.09
C PHE A 346 16.22 -7.67 29.74
N THR A 347 17.26 -8.20 30.39
CA THR A 347 18.33 -7.43 31.04
C THR A 347 19.17 -6.64 30.03
N THR A 348 19.57 -7.29 28.93
CA THR A 348 20.33 -6.67 27.84
C THR A 348 19.51 -5.57 27.16
N TRP A 349 18.22 -5.84 26.93
CA TRP A 349 17.30 -4.85 26.37
C TRP A 349 17.22 -3.60 27.26
N ILE A 350 16.92 -3.72 28.56
CA ILE A 350 16.77 -2.53 29.43
C ILE A 350 18.06 -1.70 29.44
N HIS A 351 19.21 -2.34 29.57
CA HIS A 351 20.48 -1.63 29.59
C HIS A 351 20.75 -0.88 28.28
N ARG A 352 20.43 -1.50 27.13
CA ARG A 352 20.53 -0.83 25.83
C ARG A 352 19.54 0.32 25.73
N TRP A 353 18.28 0.10 26.10
CA TRP A 353 17.23 1.12 26.04
C TRP A 353 17.59 2.35 26.88
N TRP A 354 18.19 2.15 28.06
CA TRP A 354 18.71 3.25 28.89
C TRP A 354 19.88 4.01 28.24
N LYS A 355 20.75 3.32 27.49
CA LYS A 355 21.93 3.95 26.85
C LYS A 355 21.64 4.60 25.50
N THR A 356 20.88 3.93 24.64
CA THR A 356 20.68 4.30 23.23
C THR A 356 19.25 4.69 22.90
N GLY A 357 18.29 4.48 23.81
CA GLY A 357 16.86 4.71 23.55
C GLY A 357 16.20 3.66 22.65
N ALA A 358 16.93 2.63 22.22
CA ALA A 358 16.41 1.57 21.36
C ALA A 358 16.36 0.22 22.09
N ARG A 359 15.37 -0.58 21.72
CA ARG A 359 15.22 -1.97 22.19
C ARG A 359 16.15 -2.91 21.43
N PHE A 360 16.05 -2.91 20.11
CA PHE A 360 16.80 -3.83 19.26
C PHE A 360 18.15 -3.24 18.83
N ASP A 361 19.11 -4.12 18.59
CA ASP A 361 20.35 -3.76 17.92
C ASP A 361 20.11 -3.64 16.41
N THR A 362 20.50 -2.49 15.85
CA THR A 362 20.38 -2.22 14.42
C THR A 362 21.20 -3.18 13.56
N LEU A 363 22.37 -3.62 14.04
CA LEU A 363 23.27 -4.47 13.24
C LEU A 363 22.81 -5.93 13.23
N ASP A 364 22.43 -6.46 14.39
CA ASP A 364 21.85 -7.79 14.48
C ASP A 364 20.56 -7.88 13.67
N TRP A 365 19.69 -6.87 13.78
CA TRP A 365 18.46 -6.86 13.01
C TRP A 365 18.70 -6.71 11.51
N ALA A 366 19.71 -5.95 11.08
CA ALA A 366 20.15 -5.92 9.69
C ALA A 366 20.61 -7.32 9.20
N LYS A 367 21.40 -8.04 10.00
CA LYS A 367 21.80 -9.43 9.69
C LYS A 367 20.58 -10.34 9.53
N GLN A 368 19.63 -10.27 10.46
CA GLN A 368 18.42 -11.10 10.36
C GLN A 368 17.54 -10.72 9.15
N CYS A 369 17.30 -9.43 8.92
CA CYS A 369 16.51 -8.94 7.79
C CYS A 369 17.14 -9.31 6.43
N SER A 370 18.47 -9.41 6.36
CA SER A 370 19.17 -9.82 5.15
C SER A 370 18.73 -11.20 4.66
N TRP A 371 18.49 -12.16 5.57
CA TRP A 371 18.03 -13.49 5.18
C TRP A 371 16.64 -13.46 4.54
N PHE A 372 15.73 -12.63 5.09
CA PHE A 372 14.41 -12.41 4.51
C PHE A 372 14.49 -11.75 3.13
N CYS A 373 15.55 -10.97 2.86
CA CYS A 373 15.76 -10.29 1.58
C CYS A 373 16.74 -11.00 0.63
N ARG A 374 17.20 -12.24 0.91
CA ARG A 374 18.28 -12.92 0.14
C ARG A 374 19.59 -12.11 0.06
N GLY A 375 19.99 -11.48 1.15
CA GLY A 375 21.22 -10.70 1.27
C GLY A 375 21.00 -9.24 0.86
N SER A 376 22.05 -8.60 0.36
CA SER A 376 22.02 -7.19 -0.08
C SER A 376 21.40 -7.00 -1.48
N THR A 377 20.28 -7.67 -1.76
CA THR A 377 19.56 -7.50 -3.03
C THR A 377 18.95 -6.11 -3.13
N THR A 378 19.01 -5.53 -4.31
CA THR A 378 18.37 -4.24 -4.60
C THR A 378 16.93 -4.39 -5.08
N PHE A 379 16.15 -3.30 -5.07
CA PHE A 379 14.79 -3.31 -5.63
C PHE A 379 14.76 -3.69 -7.11
N ARG A 380 15.76 -3.26 -7.90
CA ARG A 380 15.88 -3.64 -9.31
C ARG A 380 16.18 -5.14 -9.45
N GLU A 381 17.16 -5.66 -8.71
CA GLU A 381 17.54 -7.08 -8.77
C GLU A 381 16.38 -8.01 -8.37
N ALA A 382 15.60 -7.65 -7.35
CA ALA A 382 14.44 -8.42 -6.93
C ALA A 382 13.33 -8.44 -8.00
N TYR A 383 13.10 -7.31 -8.66
CA TYR A 383 12.14 -7.18 -9.76
C TYR A 383 12.57 -7.99 -10.99
N GLU A 384 13.86 -7.95 -11.36
CA GLU A 384 14.41 -8.73 -12.48
C GLU A 384 14.33 -10.24 -12.23
N ARG A 385 14.48 -10.67 -10.97
CA ARG A 385 14.40 -12.09 -10.59
C ARG A 385 12.97 -12.62 -10.59
N THR A 386 12.03 -11.89 -9.98
CA THR A 386 10.68 -12.42 -9.71
C THR A 386 9.57 -11.82 -10.56
N GLY A 387 9.82 -10.68 -11.21
CA GLY A 387 8.78 -9.87 -11.86
C GLY A 387 7.85 -9.14 -10.89
N ARG A 388 7.98 -9.34 -9.57
CA ARG A 388 7.13 -8.68 -8.56
C ARG A 388 7.67 -7.31 -8.21
N ILE A 389 6.75 -6.36 -8.04
CA ILE A 389 7.05 -4.97 -7.75
C ILE A 389 6.94 -4.74 -6.25
N LEU A 390 8.10 -4.68 -5.59
CA LEU A 390 8.17 -4.35 -4.16
C LEU A 390 8.10 -2.84 -3.93
N ASN A 391 7.25 -2.45 -2.99
CA ASN A 391 7.12 -1.09 -2.48
C ASN A 391 7.28 -1.07 -0.96
N VAL A 392 8.15 -0.20 -0.45
CA VAL A 392 8.35 -0.02 0.99
C VAL A 392 8.20 1.45 1.35
N SER A 393 7.35 1.75 2.33
CA SER A 393 7.13 3.13 2.79
C SER A 393 8.20 3.53 3.82
N CYS A 394 8.90 4.63 3.57
CA CYS A 394 9.93 5.16 4.45
C CYS A 394 9.64 6.64 4.76
N VAL A 395 9.59 6.98 6.05
CA VAL A 395 9.38 8.35 6.51
C VAL A 395 10.74 8.94 6.91
N PRO A 396 11.15 10.10 6.38
CA PRO A 396 12.39 10.73 6.80
C PRO A 396 12.32 11.17 8.26
N SER A 397 13.45 11.17 8.96
CA SER A 397 13.54 11.63 10.35
C SER A 397 13.19 13.12 10.50
N ASP A 398 13.50 13.90 9.46
CA ASP A 398 13.16 15.32 9.35
C ASP A 398 11.67 15.50 9.01
N PRO A 399 10.88 16.20 9.86
CA PRO A 399 9.45 16.38 9.62
C PRO A 399 9.08 17.10 8.32
N HIS A 400 9.95 17.97 7.80
CA HIS A 400 9.64 18.76 6.59
C HIS A 400 9.95 18.01 5.29
N SER A 401 10.67 16.90 5.38
CA SER A 401 10.97 16.08 4.22
C SER A 401 9.77 15.19 3.85
N PRO A 402 9.46 15.04 2.55
CA PRO A 402 8.35 14.20 2.10
C PRO A 402 8.63 12.72 2.33
N THR A 403 7.57 11.93 2.51
CA THR A 403 7.70 10.47 2.60
C THR A 403 8.09 9.89 1.25
N ILE A 404 8.92 8.84 1.26
CA ILE A 404 9.33 8.14 0.04
C ILE A 404 8.70 6.75 0.02
N LEU A 405 8.15 6.38 -1.13
CA LEU A 405 7.80 5.00 -1.45
C LEU A 405 8.97 4.40 -2.24
N ALA A 406 9.82 3.64 -1.54
CA ALA A 406 10.98 2.99 -2.15
C ALA A 406 10.52 1.80 -3.01
N ASN A 407 10.85 1.84 -4.29
CA ASN A 407 10.55 0.80 -5.27
C ASN A 407 11.61 0.80 -6.38
N TYR A 408 11.47 -0.08 -7.37
CA TYR A 408 12.43 -0.18 -8.48
C TYR A 408 12.45 1.04 -9.42
N LEU A 409 11.42 1.90 -9.41
CA LEU A 409 11.36 3.13 -10.22
C LEU A 409 11.98 4.33 -9.49
N THR A 410 11.72 4.47 -8.20
CA THR A 410 12.16 5.59 -7.37
C THR A 410 13.55 5.37 -6.81
N CYS A 411 13.84 4.14 -6.35
CA CYS A 411 15.06 3.77 -5.65
C CYS A 411 15.60 2.40 -6.14
N PRO A 412 15.93 2.25 -7.44
CA PRO A 412 16.28 0.95 -8.03
C PRO A 412 17.47 0.26 -7.35
N ASP A 413 18.53 1.02 -7.06
CA ASP A 413 19.79 0.51 -6.53
C ASP A 413 19.81 0.49 -4.98
N CYS A 414 18.68 0.84 -4.33
CA CYS A 414 18.54 0.79 -2.89
C CYS A 414 18.41 -0.67 -2.40
N VAL A 415 19.07 -1.00 -1.30
CA VAL A 415 19.10 -2.34 -0.72
C VAL A 415 17.85 -2.58 0.12
N ILE A 416 17.15 -3.68 -0.15
CA ILE A 416 15.82 -3.96 0.41
C ILE A 416 15.86 -4.07 1.94
N TRP A 417 16.81 -4.81 2.52
CA TRP A 417 16.86 -4.97 3.97
C TRP A 417 17.06 -3.64 4.71
N SER A 418 17.79 -2.68 4.11
CA SER A 418 17.97 -1.35 4.69
C SER A 418 16.68 -0.53 4.67
N ALA A 419 15.87 -0.68 3.60
CA ALA A 419 14.56 -0.07 3.48
C ALA A 419 13.54 -0.69 4.43
N VAL A 420 13.55 -2.01 4.61
CA VAL A 420 12.71 -2.71 5.60
C VAL A 420 13.05 -2.23 7.01
N LEU A 421 14.34 -2.13 7.34
CA LEU A 421 14.83 -1.68 8.64
C LEU A 421 14.43 -0.22 8.93
N ALA A 422 14.60 0.66 7.95
CA ALA A 422 14.11 2.05 8.01
C ALA A 422 12.59 2.11 8.20
N SER A 423 11.84 1.32 7.44
CA SER A 423 10.37 1.25 7.50
C SER A 423 9.87 0.68 8.82
N ALA A 424 10.68 -0.05 9.59
CA ALA A 424 10.31 -0.60 10.88
C ALA A 424 10.99 0.12 12.07
N ALA A 425 11.60 1.28 11.81
CA ALA A 425 12.30 2.08 12.81
C ALA A 425 11.33 2.90 13.68
N VAL A 426 10.56 2.22 14.54
CA VAL A 426 9.64 2.85 15.49
C VAL A 426 10.43 3.51 16.62
N PRO A 427 10.20 4.80 16.92
CA PRO A 427 10.86 5.47 18.04
C PRO A 427 10.67 4.70 19.36
N GLY A 428 11.78 4.42 20.06
CA GLY A 428 11.80 3.62 21.29
C GLY A 428 12.00 2.11 21.09
N ILE A 429 11.77 1.59 19.88
CA ILE A 429 12.04 0.19 19.53
C ILE A 429 13.36 0.10 18.75
N LEU A 430 13.50 0.90 17.70
CA LEU A 430 14.71 0.98 16.89
C LEU A 430 15.01 2.44 16.58
N ASN A 431 16.29 2.82 16.64
CA ASN A 431 16.71 4.17 16.31
C ASN A 431 16.58 4.45 14.80
N PRO A 432 16.45 5.74 14.38
CA PRO A 432 16.39 6.10 12.97
C PRO A 432 17.60 5.59 12.18
N VAL A 433 17.34 5.05 10.99
CA VAL A 433 18.28 4.22 10.22
C VAL A 433 18.60 4.88 8.88
N VAL A 434 19.81 4.70 8.37
CA VAL A 434 20.20 5.20 7.04
C VAL A 434 19.85 4.15 5.98
N LEU A 435 19.25 4.58 4.87
CA LEU A 435 19.04 3.72 3.70
C LEU A 435 20.37 3.46 3.00
N MET A 436 20.59 2.27 2.47
CA MET A 436 21.82 1.89 1.76
C MET A 436 21.55 1.71 0.27
N THR A 437 22.49 2.16 -0.56
CA THR A 437 22.48 1.99 -2.01
C THR A 437 23.68 1.16 -2.43
N LYS A 438 23.48 0.26 -3.39
CA LYS A 438 24.54 -0.54 -3.98
C LYS A 438 25.14 0.24 -5.14
N LYS A 439 26.46 0.47 -5.10
CA LYS A 439 27.20 1.09 -6.20
C LYS A 439 27.41 0.08 -7.34
N ARG A 440 27.80 0.59 -8.51
CA ARG A 440 28.20 -0.24 -9.66
C ARG A 440 29.34 -1.21 -9.30
N ASP A 441 30.22 -0.80 -8.39
CA ASP A 441 31.33 -1.61 -7.88
C ASP A 441 30.88 -2.74 -6.93
N GLY A 442 29.57 -2.89 -6.69
CA GLY A 442 29.00 -3.85 -5.74
C GLY A 442 29.03 -3.40 -4.28
N THR A 443 29.79 -2.35 -3.95
CA THR A 443 29.92 -1.84 -2.56
C THR A 443 28.71 -1.03 -2.11
N LEU A 444 28.40 -1.09 -0.80
CA LEU A 444 27.33 -0.31 -0.21
C LEU A 444 27.77 1.10 0.18
N ALA A 445 26.90 2.07 -0.08
CA ALA A 445 27.04 3.46 0.31
C ALA A 445 25.71 3.98 0.89
N PRO A 446 25.71 5.05 1.69
CA PRO A 446 24.46 5.66 2.14
C PRO A 446 23.67 6.19 0.94
N TYR A 447 22.37 5.93 0.93
CA TYR A 447 21.42 6.49 -0.04
C TYR A 447 21.17 7.97 0.27
N SER A 448 21.13 8.79 -0.78
CA SER A 448 21.08 10.26 -0.67
C SER A 448 22.23 10.82 0.21
N PHE A 449 22.04 11.98 0.84
CA PHE A 449 23.02 12.61 1.72
C PHE A 449 23.11 11.95 3.12
N GLY A 450 22.80 10.65 3.24
CA GLY A 450 22.84 9.93 4.52
C GLY A 450 21.77 10.38 5.52
N HIS A 451 20.60 10.81 5.03
CA HIS A 451 19.47 11.10 5.91
C HIS A 451 19.02 9.84 6.64
N LYS A 452 18.61 10.02 7.91
CA LYS A 452 18.03 8.95 8.72
C LYS A 452 16.52 8.88 8.49
N TRP A 453 16.01 7.67 8.53
CA TRP A 453 14.62 7.31 8.24
C TRP A 453 13.98 6.62 9.46
N LYS A 454 12.66 6.72 9.54
CA LYS A 454 11.78 6.24 10.61
C LYS A 454 10.66 5.39 10.00
N ASP A 455 9.91 4.72 10.89
CA ASP A 455 8.81 3.85 10.51
C ASP A 455 7.78 4.54 9.59
N GLY A 456 7.45 3.87 8.49
CA GLY A 456 6.48 4.31 7.49
C GLY A 456 5.06 4.47 8.06
N SER A 457 4.68 3.68 9.06
CA SER A 457 3.36 3.66 9.68
C SER A 457 3.06 4.90 10.50
N LEU A 458 4.06 5.74 10.81
CA LEU A 458 3.85 6.99 11.53
C LEU A 458 3.03 7.99 10.71
N ARG A 459 3.26 8.03 9.39
CA ARG A 459 2.55 8.95 8.47
C ARG A 459 1.65 8.23 7.49
N THR A 460 2.14 7.17 6.86
CA THR A 460 1.47 6.51 5.73
C THR A 460 1.66 4.99 5.81
N ASP A 461 0.81 4.31 6.58
CA ASP A 461 0.82 2.83 6.64
C ASP A 461 0.45 2.21 5.28
N ILE A 462 -0.55 2.77 4.57
CA ILE A 462 -0.99 2.29 3.25
C ILE A 462 -0.91 3.44 2.23
N PRO A 463 0.10 3.46 1.36
CA PRO A 463 0.35 4.58 0.44
C PRO A 463 -0.50 4.48 -0.85
N ILE A 464 -1.84 4.47 -0.73
CA ILE A 464 -2.77 4.30 -1.87
C ILE A 464 -2.52 5.34 -2.98
N LYS A 465 -2.37 6.62 -2.61
CA LYS A 465 -2.14 7.70 -3.58
C LYS A 465 -0.84 7.51 -4.36
N ALA A 466 0.24 7.13 -3.69
CA ALA A 466 1.53 6.89 -4.34
C ALA A 466 1.52 5.65 -5.23
N LEU A 467 0.79 4.60 -4.83
CA LEU A 467 0.59 3.40 -5.67
C LEU A 467 -0.23 3.72 -6.93
N ASN A 468 -1.25 4.56 -6.80
CA ASN A 468 -2.03 5.03 -7.94
C ASN A 468 -1.14 5.84 -8.91
N LEU A 469 -0.36 6.78 -8.39
CA LEU A 469 0.53 7.64 -9.20
C LEU A 469 1.64 6.84 -9.91
N HIS A 470 2.30 5.91 -9.21
CA HIS A 470 3.41 5.16 -9.79
C HIS A 470 2.97 4.01 -10.71
N PHE A 471 1.86 3.32 -10.38
CA PHE A 471 1.49 2.06 -11.02
C PHE A 471 0.04 1.95 -11.49
N ASN A 472 -0.74 3.05 -11.45
CA ASN A 472 -2.17 3.04 -11.80
C ASN A 472 -2.98 2.01 -11.01
N VAL A 473 -2.67 1.86 -9.72
CA VAL A 473 -3.37 0.95 -8.83
C VAL A 473 -4.73 1.55 -8.44
N ASN A 474 -5.79 0.89 -8.88
CA ASN A 474 -7.17 1.24 -8.56
C ASN A 474 -7.83 0.24 -7.60
N PHE A 475 -7.27 -0.98 -7.51
CA PHE A 475 -7.79 -2.04 -6.67
C PHE A 475 -6.77 -2.43 -5.60
N THR A 476 -7.10 -2.22 -4.33
CA THR A 476 -6.19 -2.47 -3.21
C THR A 476 -6.71 -3.59 -2.31
N ILE A 477 -5.84 -4.58 -2.07
CA ILE A 477 -6.06 -5.67 -1.13
C ILE A 477 -5.21 -5.36 0.10
N VAL A 478 -5.84 -4.86 1.16
CA VAL A 478 -5.17 -4.47 2.38
C VAL A 478 -5.27 -5.61 3.40
N SER A 479 -4.13 -6.15 3.84
CA SER A 479 -4.06 -6.98 5.03
C SER A 479 -3.72 -6.09 6.22
N GLN A 480 -4.70 -5.87 7.10
CA GLN A 480 -4.56 -4.96 8.23
C GLN A 480 -4.42 -5.74 9.53
N VAL A 481 -3.27 -5.53 10.20
CA VAL A 481 -2.92 -6.24 11.44
C VAL A 481 -2.54 -5.32 12.59
N ASN A 482 -2.60 -3.99 12.38
CA ASN A 482 -2.35 -3.00 13.42
C ASN A 482 -3.20 -3.27 14.68
N PRO A 483 -2.57 -3.50 15.86
CA PRO A 483 -3.28 -3.87 17.08
C PRO A 483 -4.22 -2.76 17.55
N HIS A 484 -3.84 -1.49 17.34
CA HIS A 484 -4.62 -0.33 17.72
C HIS A 484 -5.85 -0.12 16.83
N VAL A 485 -5.79 -0.50 15.55
CA VAL A 485 -6.93 -0.39 14.62
C VAL A 485 -7.90 -1.56 14.79
N ASN A 486 -7.39 -2.76 15.09
CA ASN A 486 -8.17 -3.99 15.20
C ASN A 486 -9.35 -3.85 16.20
N LEU A 487 -9.14 -3.08 17.28
CA LEU A 487 -10.18 -2.84 18.29
C LEU A 487 -11.35 -2.00 17.76
N PHE A 488 -11.11 -1.07 16.83
CA PHE A 488 -12.12 -0.14 16.30
C PHE A 488 -12.72 -0.56 14.95
N PHE A 489 -12.34 -1.74 14.44
CA PHE A 489 -12.88 -2.24 13.19
C PHE A 489 -14.23 -2.94 13.41
N PHE A 490 -15.31 -2.29 12.96
CA PHE A 490 -16.65 -2.84 12.92
C PHE A 490 -17.24 -2.69 11.52
N SER A 491 -17.59 -3.82 10.90
CA SER A 491 -18.27 -3.82 9.61
C SER A 491 -19.77 -3.89 9.83
N SER A 492 -20.40 -2.73 9.75
CA SER A 492 -21.82 -2.51 9.98
C SER A 492 -22.74 -3.26 9.02
N ARG A 493 -22.32 -3.44 7.77
CA ARG A 493 -23.07 -4.12 6.70
C ARG A 493 -22.37 -5.38 6.19
N GLY A 494 -21.57 -6.03 7.03
CA GLY A 494 -20.80 -7.21 6.65
C GLY A 494 -19.54 -6.86 5.88
N THR A 495 -18.80 -7.89 5.48
CA THR A 495 -17.60 -7.72 4.64
C THR A 495 -17.65 -8.74 3.52
N VAL A 496 -16.93 -8.50 2.42
CA VAL A 496 -16.75 -9.47 1.31
C VAL A 496 -16.61 -10.92 1.83
N GLY A 497 -17.44 -11.85 1.37
CA GLY A 497 -17.47 -13.27 1.75
C GLY A 497 -17.92 -13.56 3.19
N ARG A 498 -18.39 -12.56 3.93
CA ARG A 498 -18.91 -12.72 5.30
C ARG A 498 -20.17 -11.85 5.48
N PRO A 499 -21.36 -12.43 5.20
CA PRO A 499 -22.63 -11.74 5.41
C PRO A 499 -22.94 -11.47 6.86
N VAL A 500 -23.81 -10.48 7.08
CA VAL A 500 -24.20 -10.09 8.43
C VAL A 500 -24.95 -11.24 9.12
N THR A 501 -24.79 -11.30 10.42
CA THR A 501 -25.36 -12.38 11.24
C THR A 501 -26.88 -12.25 11.37
N HIS A 502 -27.38 -11.03 11.25
CA HIS A 502 -28.77 -10.62 11.42
C HIS A 502 -29.62 -10.87 10.15
N ARG A 503 -30.94 -11.10 10.32
CA ARG A 503 -31.95 -11.33 9.25
C ARG A 503 -31.43 -12.14 8.04
N LYS A 504 -30.89 -13.35 8.28
CA LYS A 504 -30.39 -14.26 7.23
C LYS A 504 -29.37 -13.62 6.28
N GLY A 505 -28.38 -12.90 6.80
CA GLY A 505 -27.34 -12.30 5.96
C GLY A 505 -27.57 -10.84 5.60
N ARG A 506 -28.72 -10.26 5.97
CA ARG A 506 -29.18 -8.95 5.48
C ARG A 506 -29.33 -7.89 6.56
N GLY A 507 -28.98 -6.65 6.20
CA GLY A 507 -29.18 -5.46 7.02
C GLY A 507 -27.97 -5.09 7.88
N TRP A 508 -28.23 -4.51 9.05
CA TRP A 508 -27.20 -3.97 9.94
C TRP A 508 -26.79 -5.00 11.00
N ARG A 509 -25.47 -5.14 11.21
CA ARG A 509 -24.89 -6.02 12.22
C ARG A 509 -25.31 -5.55 13.63
N GLY A 510 -25.95 -6.42 14.40
CA GLY A 510 -26.49 -6.05 15.72
C GLY A 510 -27.70 -5.10 15.67
N GLY A 511 -28.36 -4.97 14.51
CA GLY A 511 -29.51 -4.08 14.32
C GLY A 511 -29.13 -2.64 13.98
N PHE A 512 -30.13 -1.85 13.56
CA PHE A 512 -29.94 -0.45 13.15
C PHE A 512 -29.42 0.41 14.30
N LEU A 513 -30.03 0.30 15.48
CA LEU A 513 -29.67 1.14 16.64
C LEU A 513 -28.25 0.84 17.15
N GLY A 514 -27.89 -0.44 17.31
CA GLY A 514 -26.56 -0.83 17.77
C GLY A 514 -25.45 -0.38 16.82
N THR A 515 -25.69 -0.51 15.51
CA THR A 515 -24.78 0.04 14.50
C THR A 515 -24.76 1.57 14.51
N ALA A 516 -25.91 2.25 14.61
CA ALA A 516 -25.97 3.70 14.59
C ALA A 516 -25.19 4.32 15.76
N ILE A 517 -25.34 3.76 16.96
CA ILE A 517 -24.59 4.18 18.14
C ILE A 517 -23.08 3.94 17.94
N GLU A 518 -22.70 2.76 17.42
CA GLU A 518 -21.29 2.46 17.12
C GLU A 518 -20.67 3.47 16.15
N GLN A 519 -21.39 3.78 15.06
CA GLN A 519 -20.94 4.75 14.06
C GLN A 519 -20.85 6.17 14.64
N TYR A 520 -21.83 6.57 15.45
CA TYR A 520 -21.83 7.88 16.09
C TYR A 520 -20.64 8.05 17.03
N ILE A 521 -20.40 7.06 17.91
CA ILE A 521 -19.25 7.06 18.83
C ILE A 521 -17.93 7.09 18.03
N LYS A 522 -17.82 6.30 16.96
CA LYS A 522 -16.62 6.27 16.12
C LYS A 522 -16.36 7.60 15.41
N LEU A 523 -17.40 8.25 14.88
CA LEU A 523 -17.29 9.57 14.27
C LEU A 523 -16.86 10.63 15.31
N ASP A 524 -17.44 10.59 16.52
CA ASP A 524 -17.05 11.51 17.60
C ASP A 524 -15.61 11.27 18.07
N LEU A 525 -15.17 10.02 18.23
CA LEU A 525 -13.77 9.69 18.54
C LEU A 525 -12.82 10.28 17.49
N ASN A 526 -13.12 10.08 16.20
CA ASN A 526 -12.34 10.64 15.10
C ASN A 526 -12.35 12.17 15.13
N LYS A 527 -13.49 12.81 15.42
CA LYS A 527 -13.60 14.26 15.56
C LYS A 527 -12.65 14.78 16.64
N TRP A 528 -12.68 14.20 17.84
CA TRP A 528 -11.84 14.64 18.96
C TRP A 528 -10.35 14.37 18.73
N LEU A 529 -9.99 13.28 18.06
CA LEU A 529 -8.61 13.04 17.62
C LEU A 529 -8.14 14.07 16.58
N ARG A 530 -9.00 14.49 15.65
CA ARG A 530 -8.69 15.56 14.69
C ARG A 530 -8.52 16.91 15.39
N VAL A 531 -9.39 17.25 16.34
CA VAL A 531 -9.28 18.47 17.16
C VAL A 531 -7.94 18.49 17.88
N LEU A 532 -7.56 17.35 18.48
CA LEU A 532 -6.31 17.20 19.20
C LEU A 532 -5.07 17.42 18.30
N ARG A 533 -5.15 16.97 17.03
CA ARG A 533 -4.12 17.20 16.01
C ARG A 533 -4.06 18.67 15.57
N HIS A 534 -5.17 19.25 15.11
CA HIS A 534 -5.17 20.60 14.53
C HIS A 534 -4.79 21.69 15.54
N LEU A 535 -5.13 21.49 16.82
CA LEU A 535 -4.72 22.39 17.90
C LEU A 535 -3.32 22.06 18.46
N GLU A 536 -2.62 21.08 17.87
CA GLU A 536 -1.31 20.59 18.30
C GLU A 536 -1.18 20.32 19.82
N LEU A 537 -2.27 19.86 20.43
CA LEU A 537 -2.35 19.74 21.89
C LEU A 537 -1.56 18.54 22.41
N LEU A 538 -1.31 17.54 21.56
CA LEU A 538 -0.48 16.40 21.92
C LEU A 538 0.96 16.85 22.25
N PRO A 539 1.56 16.32 23.33
CA PRO A 539 3.00 16.38 23.46
C PRO A 539 3.63 15.64 22.27
N ARG A 540 4.79 16.13 21.80
CA ARG A 540 5.62 15.45 20.79
C ARG A 540 6.72 14.65 21.49
N PRO A 541 6.45 13.50 22.14
CA PRO A 541 7.52 12.69 22.72
C PRO A 541 8.47 12.28 21.59
N LEU A 542 9.77 12.46 21.82
CA LEU A 542 10.82 12.27 20.81
C LEU A 542 10.70 13.17 19.56
N GLY A 543 9.99 14.29 19.67
CA GLY A 543 9.84 15.26 18.57
C GLY A 543 9.03 14.74 17.40
N GLN A 544 8.11 13.80 17.62
CA GLN A 544 7.26 13.18 16.60
C GLN A 544 5.77 13.41 16.87
N ASP A 545 5.00 13.50 15.79
CA ASP A 545 3.55 13.62 15.81
C ASP A 545 2.90 12.23 15.76
N TRP A 546 2.44 11.73 16.91
CA TRP A 546 1.79 10.42 17.04
C TRP A 546 0.30 10.45 16.68
N SER A 547 -0.24 11.64 16.38
CA SER A 547 -1.64 11.84 16.00
C SER A 547 -2.00 11.18 14.67
N GLU A 548 -1.06 11.14 13.72
CA GLU A 548 -1.28 10.59 12.39
C GLU A 548 -1.53 9.08 12.42
N ILE A 549 -0.96 8.36 13.38
CA ILE A 549 -1.16 6.90 13.55
C ILE A 549 -2.64 6.55 13.72
N TRP A 550 -3.46 7.43 14.31
CA TRP A 550 -4.88 7.12 14.53
C TRP A 550 -5.79 7.62 13.40
N LEU A 551 -5.34 8.61 12.64
CA LEU A 551 -6.16 9.32 11.65
C LEU A 551 -5.98 8.79 10.22
N GLN A 552 -5.06 7.86 10.00
CA GLN A 552 -4.80 7.23 8.71
C GLN A 552 -5.98 6.40 8.17
N LYS A 553 -6.07 6.30 6.85
CA LYS A 553 -7.01 5.39 6.16
C LYS A 553 -6.42 3.98 6.15
N PHE A 554 -6.97 3.09 6.97
CA PHE A 554 -6.53 1.69 7.14
C PHE A 554 -7.30 0.66 6.31
N SER A 555 -8.13 1.10 5.36
CA SER A 555 -8.98 0.23 4.55
C SER A 555 -8.76 0.46 3.07
N GLY A 556 -8.68 -0.64 2.31
CA GLY A 556 -8.71 -0.65 0.84
C GLY A 556 -10.02 -1.21 0.31
N THR A 557 -10.09 -1.45 -1.00
CA THR A 557 -11.24 -2.07 -1.69
C THR A 557 -11.61 -3.40 -1.05
N ILE A 558 -10.59 -4.23 -0.81
CA ILE A 558 -10.69 -5.42 0.02
C ILE A 558 -9.83 -5.19 1.24
N THR A 559 -10.40 -5.36 2.44
CA THR A 559 -9.61 -5.39 3.67
C THR A 559 -9.75 -6.73 4.37
N ILE A 560 -8.62 -7.39 4.59
CA ILE A 560 -8.46 -8.68 5.24
C ILE A 560 -8.04 -8.42 6.69
N TRP A 561 -8.79 -9.01 7.60
CA TRP A 561 -8.61 -8.84 9.04
C TRP A 561 -8.43 -10.21 9.70
N PRO A 562 -7.19 -10.61 10.00
CA PRO A 562 -6.90 -11.79 10.80
C PRO A 562 -7.50 -11.65 12.21
N LYS A 563 -8.08 -12.73 12.75
CA LYS A 563 -8.67 -12.71 14.09
C LYS A 563 -7.60 -12.97 15.14
N SER A 564 -7.16 -11.93 15.82
CA SER A 564 -6.18 -12.03 16.91
C SER A 564 -6.79 -12.56 18.22
N ILE A 565 -5.96 -13.16 19.05
CA ILE A 565 -6.31 -13.68 20.39
C ILE A 565 -5.69 -12.76 21.45
N PRO A 566 -6.27 -12.60 22.65
CA PRO A 566 -5.68 -11.78 23.71
C PRO A 566 -4.22 -12.11 24.04
N SER A 567 -3.80 -13.38 23.95
CA SER A 567 -2.40 -13.80 24.15
C SER A 567 -1.43 -13.16 23.15
N ASP A 568 -1.90 -12.80 21.95
CA ASP A 568 -1.06 -12.14 20.94
C ASP A 568 -0.66 -10.72 21.37
N PHE A 569 -1.50 -10.03 22.14
CA PHE A 569 -1.18 -8.71 22.68
C PHE A 569 -0.09 -8.79 23.75
N TYR A 570 -0.10 -9.84 24.58
CA TYR A 570 0.98 -10.06 25.55
C TYR A 570 2.31 -10.40 24.85
N HIS A 571 2.25 -11.16 23.75
CA HIS A 571 3.39 -11.60 22.98
C HIS A 571 3.79 -10.68 21.81
N ILE A 572 3.32 -9.43 21.81
CA ILE A 572 3.49 -8.47 20.69
C ILE A 572 4.96 -8.16 20.36
N LEU A 573 5.86 -8.28 21.33
CA LEU A 573 7.30 -8.07 21.18
C LEU A 573 8.09 -9.30 21.64
N SER A 574 7.65 -10.48 21.23
CA SER A 574 8.32 -11.76 21.50
C SER A 574 8.39 -12.63 20.26
N ASP A 575 9.41 -13.47 20.15
CA ASP A 575 9.58 -14.36 19.00
C ASP A 575 8.54 -15.50 18.97
N PRO A 576 8.06 -15.90 17.78
CA PRO A 576 7.04 -16.93 17.64
C PRO A 576 7.61 -18.34 17.83
N THR A 577 6.86 -19.20 18.54
CA THR A 577 7.08 -20.64 18.48
C THR A 577 6.51 -21.21 17.17
N PRO A 578 6.99 -22.36 16.66
CA PRO A 578 6.44 -23.00 15.46
C PRO A 578 4.93 -23.22 15.54
N GLU A 579 4.41 -23.65 16.69
CA GLU A 579 2.97 -23.82 16.93
C GLU A 579 2.21 -22.49 16.86
N ARG A 580 2.76 -21.41 17.45
CA ARG A 580 2.13 -20.08 17.42
C ARG A 580 2.10 -19.56 15.99
N LEU A 581 3.18 -19.73 15.24
CA LEU A 581 3.24 -19.35 13.82
C LEU A 581 2.29 -20.19 12.98
N ALA A 582 2.20 -21.50 13.19
CA ALA A 582 1.26 -22.39 12.50
C ALA A 582 -0.18 -21.91 12.66
N ARG A 583 -0.57 -21.54 13.89
CA ARG A 583 -1.89 -20.95 14.16
C ARG A 583 -2.07 -19.61 13.43
N MET A 584 -1.07 -18.72 13.46
CA MET A 584 -1.16 -17.41 12.79
C MET A 584 -1.29 -17.56 11.27
N ILE A 585 -0.54 -18.48 10.67
CA ILE A 585 -0.67 -18.85 9.24
C ILE A 585 -2.09 -19.36 8.96
N HIS A 586 -2.58 -20.33 9.75
CA HIS A 586 -3.94 -20.87 9.56
C HIS A 586 -5.01 -19.78 9.65
N VAL A 587 -4.94 -18.91 10.66
CA VAL A 587 -5.91 -17.81 10.84
C VAL A 587 -5.80 -16.77 9.71
N GLY A 588 -4.58 -16.48 9.24
CA GLY A 588 -4.37 -15.63 8.06
C GLY A 588 -5.04 -16.19 6.83
N GLN A 589 -4.87 -17.49 6.57
CA GLN A 589 -5.54 -18.20 5.46
C GLN A 589 -7.07 -18.15 5.59
N GLN A 590 -7.62 -18.46 6.77
CA GLN A 590 -9.07 -18.39 7.04
C GLN A 590 -9.68 -17.00 6.82
N SER A 591 -8.90 -15.94 7.06
CA SER A 591 -9.37 -14.58 6.85
C SER A 591 -9.27 -14.16 5.38
N ALA A 592 -8.37 -14.75 4.60
CA ALA A 592 -8.24 -14.51 3.17
C ALA A 592 -9.27 -15.30 2.33
N PHE A 593 -9.59 -16.55 2.67
CA PHE A 593 -10.49 -17.42 1.89
C PHE A 593 -11.82 -16.77 1.45
N PRO A 594 -12.56 -16.05 2.30
CA PRO A 594 -13.80 -15.41 1.88
C PRO A 594 -13.63 -14.33 0.80
N LYS A 595 -12.43 -13.76 0.69
CA LYS A 595 -12.11 -12.69 -0.27
C LYS A 595 -11.61 -13.22 -1.60
N ILE A 596 -11.18 -14.48 -1.65
CA ILE A 596 -10.50 -15.07 -2.82
C ILE A 596 -11.37 -14.99 -4.07
N GLN A 597 -12.67 -15.26 -4.00
CA GLN A 597 -13.52 -15.19 -5.21
C GLN A 597 -13.55 -13.77 -5.80
N PHE A 598 -13.63 -12.74 -4.96
CA PHE A 598 -13.63 -11.36 -5.44
C PHE A 598 -12.26 -10.99 -6.06
N ILE A 599 -11.17 -11.43 -5.44
CA ILE A 599 -9.82 -11.23 -5.97
C ILE A 599 -9.64 -11.98 -7.31
N LYS A 600 -10.10 -13.24 -7.40
CA LYS A 600 -10.10 -14.05 -8.64
C LYS A 600 -10.82 -13.33 -9.77
N ASN A 601 -12.02 -12.84 -9.50
CA ASN A 601 -12.84 -12.13 -10.49
C ASN A 601 -12.11 -10.91 -11.08
N ARG A 602 -11.46 -10.11 -10.22
CA ARG A 602 -10.65 -8.96 -10.65
C ARG A 602 -9.39 -9.36 -11.41
N LEU A 603 -8.59 -10.27 -10.82
CA LEU A 603 -7.30 -10.67 -11.38
C LEU A 603 -7.45 -11.49 -12.67
N ASN A 604 -8.54 -12.21 -12.88
CA ASN A 604 -8.77 -12.96 -14.12
C ASN A 604 -8.77 -12.03 -15.35
N ILE A 605 -9.45 -10.89 -15.25
CA ILE A 605 -9.47 -9.88 -16.32
C ILE A 605 -8.11 -9.18 -16.42
N GLU A 606 -7.52 -8.78 -15.30
CA GLU A 606 -6.21 -8.11 -15.27
C GLU A 606 -5.11 -8.97 -15.89
N MET A 607 -5.01 -10.25 -15.51
CA MET A 607 -4.03 -11.19 -16.05
C MET A 607 -4.24 -11.43 -17.55
N ALA A 608 -5.48 -11.47 -18.04
CA ALA A 608 -5.77 -11.63 -19.46
C ALA A 608 -5.28 -10.41 -20.28
N ILE A 609 -5.50 -9.19 -19.78
CA ILE A 609 -5.00 -7.95 -20.39
C ILE A 609 -3.46 -7.91 -20.37
N MET A 610 -2.86 -8.26 -19.23
CA MET A 610 -1.41 -8.28 -19.05
C MET A 610 -0.72 -9.29 -19.97
N ARG A 611 -1.29 -10.50 -20.13
CA ARG A 611 -0.82 -11.48 -21.12
C ARG A 611 -0.92 -10.92 -22.54
N GLY A 612 -1.99 -10.21 -22.86
CA GLY A 612 -2.16 -9.54 -24.14
C GLY A 612 -1.08 -8.49 -24.41
N LEU A 613 -0.72 -7.70 -23.41
CA LEU A 613 0.37 -6.73 -23.49
C LEU A 613 1.73 -7.39 -23.70
N GLN A 614 2.02 -8.47 -22.98
CA GLN A 614 3.31 -9.18 -23.09
C GLN A 614 3.48 -9.85 -24.46
N GLN A 615 2.43 -10.48 -24.99
CA GLN A 615 2.48 -11.18 -26.28
C GLN A 615 2.52 -10.23 -27.49
N CYS A 616 1.82 -9.08 -27.39
CA CYS A 616 1.75 -8.12 -28.48
C CYS A 616 2.87 -7.04 -28.42
N SER A 617 3.74 -7.06 -27.39
CA SER A 617 4.78 -6.04 -27.25
C SER A 617 5.81 -6.08 -28.38
N PRO A 618 6.18 -4.92 -28.97
CA PRO A 618 7.11 -4.83 -30.10
C PRO A 618 8.55 -5.29 -29.77
N ILE A 619 8.94 -5.30 -28.49
CA ILE A 619 10.29 -5.64 -28.03
C ILE A 619 10.47 -7.17 -27.85
N GLY A 620 9.42 -7.97 -28.10
CA GLY A 620 9.48 -9.43 -28.06
C GLY A 620 9.79 -9.99 -26.67
N GLY A 621 8.75 -10.22 -25.85
CA GLY A 621 8.76 -11.13 -24.68
C GLY A 621 9.76 -10.88 -23.53
N ARG A 622 10.78 -10.02 -23.67
CA ARG A 622 11.84 -9.79 -22.67
C ARG A 622 11.50 -8.71 -21.62
N SER A 623 10.36 -8.04 -21.74
CA SER A 623 9.92 -7.07 -20.73
C SER A 623 9.16 -7.78 -19.61
N LEU A 624 9.81 -7.98 -18.46
CA LEU A 624 9.25 -8.64 -17.27
C LEU A 624 7.98 -7.96 -16.73
N SER A 625 7.67 -6.73 -17.14
CA SER A 625 6.32 -6.17 -17.06
C SER A 625 6.09 -5.08 -18.13
N PRO A 626 4.84 -4.87 -18.59
CA PRO A 626 4.47 -3.80 -19.53
C PRO A 626 4.62 -2.35 -19.00
N ILE A 627 5.09 -2.16 -17.76
CA ILE A 627 5.34 -0.83 -17.19
C ILE A 627 6.53 -0.13 -17.89
N LEU A 628 7.55 -0.88 -18.34
CA LEU A 628 8.66 -0.31 -19.12
C LEU A 628 8.19 0.32 -20.44
N SER A 629 7.08 -0.19 -20.99
CA SER A 629 6.50 0.29 -22.25
C SER A 629 5.71 1.59 -22.10
N ARG A 630 5.28 1.94 -20.88
CA ARG A 630 4.49 3.16 -20.62
C ARG A 630 5.35 4.44 -20.69
N ARG A 631 6.68 4.31 -20.56
CA ARG A 631 7.62 5.46 -20.56
C ARG A 631 8.50 5.58 -21.81
N ARG A 632 8.59 4.54 -22.66
CA ARG A 632 9.53 4.49 -23.81
C ARG A 632 8.98 4.98 -25.15
N HIS A 633 7.80 5.60 -25.19
CA HIS A 633 7.29 6.21 -26.42
C HIS A 633 7.58 7.72 -26.45
N TYR A 634 8.87 8.05 -26.50
CA TYR A 634 9.33 9.18 -27.30
C TYR A 634 9.94 8.56 -28.56
N PRO A 635 9.68 9.08 -29.76
CA PRO A 635 10.37 8.59 -30.95
C PRO A 635 11.85 8.97 -30.81
N GLU A 636 12.69 8.00 -30.43
CA GLU A 636 14.13 8.04 -30.69
C GLU A 636 14.30 7.90 -32.20
N ASN A 637 14.21 9.01 -32.92
CA ASN A 637 14.71 9.20 -34.28
C ASN A 637 14.64 10.71 -34.62
N GLU A 638 15.57 11.48 -34.07
CA GLU A 638 16.06 12.79 -34.56
C GLU A 638 17.50 12.94 -34.01
N PRO A 639 18.42 13.60 -34.75
CA PRO A 639 19.86 13.48 -34.53
C PRO A 639 20.35 14.27 -33.31
N SER A 640 21.45 13.78 -32.73
CA SER A 640 22.27 14.35 -31.65
C SER A 640 22.13 15.88 -31.47
N ASP A 641 21.53 16.28 -30.35
CA ASP A 641 21.49 17.66 -29.87
C ASP A 641 22.93 18.14 -29.57
N ALA A 642 23.45 19.04 -30.41
CA ALA A 642 24.79 19.64 -30.33
C ALA A 642 25.04 20.52 -29.06
N LEU A 643 24.15 20.41 -28.07
CA LEU A 643 24.18 21.13 -26.81
C LEU A 643 24.72 20.25 -25.68
N LEU A 644 24.64 18.92 -25.80
CA LEU A 644 25.24 17.96 -24.85
C LEU A 644 26.75 17.83 -25.06
N ASP A 645 27.25 17.83 -26.30
CA ASP A 645 28.69 17.84 -26.58
C ASP A 645 29.39 19.12 -26.10
N ARG A 646 28.68 20.26 -26.04
CA ARG A 646 29.23 21.52 -25.53
C ARG A 646 29.33 21.62 -24.00
N LEU A 647 28.66 20.73 -23.28
CA LEU A 647 28.67 20.70 -21.81
C LEU A 647 29.78 19.79 -21.26
N ASP A 648 30.26 18.81 -22.05
CA ASP A 648 31.39 17.95 -21.69
C ASP A 648 32.77 18.59 -22.00
N ASP A 649 32.84 19.56 -22.93
CA ASP A 649 34.07 20.29 -23.27
C ASP A 649 34.50 21.37 -22.23
N ASN A 650 33.69 21.64 -21.20
CA ASN A 650 33.92 22.74 -20.23
C ASN A 650 34.41 22.29 -18.84
N LEU A 651 34.96 21.09 -18.71
CA LEU A 651 35.70 20.69 -17.51
C LEU A 651 37.19 21.01 -17.69
N PRO A 652 37.79 21.96 -16.94
CA PRO A 652 39.21 22.21 -17.10
C PRO A 652 40.01 21.08 -16.45
N GLU A 653 40.86 20.45 -17.26
CA GLU A 653 41.97 19.62 -16.81
C GLU A 653 42.84 20.42 -15.84
N ARG A 654 43.12 19.80 -14.69
CA ARG A 654 43.95 20.39 -13.65
C ARG A 654 45.41 20.11 -13.99
N ASN A 655 46.16 21.10 -14.46
CA ASN A 655 47.63 21.09 -14.32
C ASN A 655 48.26 22.49 -14.18
N SER A 656 49.25 22.48 -13.29
CA SER A 656 50.30 23.42 -12.85
C SER A 656 50.60 24.75 -13.57
N ASP A 657 50.92 25.72 -12.69
CA ASP A 657 51.97 26.75 -12.76
C ASP A 657 51.72 28.17 -13.31
N SER A 658 51.90 29.12 -12.38
CA SER A 658 52.59 30.42 -12.49
C SER A 658 51.93 31.61 -13.21
N GLY A 659 52.10 32.81 -12.64
CA GLY A 659 52.11 34.08 -13.39
C GLY A 659 51.08 35.14 -12.99
N TYR A 660 51.56 36.32 -12.62
CA TYR A 660 50.86 37.52 -12.13
C TYR A 660 50.20 38.40 -13.24
N LYS A 661 49.16 39.19 -12.83
CA LYS A 661 48.67 40.52 -13.36
C LYS A 661 48.06 40.53 -14.79
N SER A 662 47.08 41.36 -15.21
CA SER A 662 46.65 42.73 -14.84
C SER A 662 45.24 43.08 -15.39
N GLU A 663 44.54 44.06 -14.77
CA GLU A 663 43.67 45.12 -15.36
C GLU A 663 42.52 44.78 -16.34
N SER A 664 41.25 44.93 -15.95
CA SER A 664 40.39 46.16 -15.89
C SER A 664 39.76 46.55 -17.25
N HIS A 665 38.42 46.61 -17.32
CA HIS A 665 37.67 47.83 -17.66
C HIS A 665 36.15 47.61 -17.55
N TYR A 666 35.53 48.41 -16.70
CA TYR A 666 34.10 48.71 -16.67
C TYR A 666 33.71 49.53 -17.90
N LEU A 667 32.46 49.38 -18.36
CA LEU A 667 31.65 50.52 -18.78
C LEU A 667 30.18 50.31 -18.38
N ASP A 668 29.75 51.28 -17.59
CA ASP A 668 28.45 51.51 -16.99
C ASP A 668 27.59 52.35 -17.95
N PHE A 669 26.27 52.21 -17.90
CA PHE A 669 25.38 53.32 -18.29
C PHE A 669 24.08 53.25 -17.49
N SER A 670 23.79 54.39 -16.88
CA SER A 670 22.90 54.65 -15.77
C SER A 670 21.60 55.35 -16.18
N ASP A 671 20.72 55.45 -15.19
CA ASP A 671 19.68 56.47 -14.94
C ASP A 671 18.32 56.34 -15.67
N GLY A 672 17.16 56.55 -15.03
CA GLY A 672 16.90 57.12 -13.71
C GLY A 672 15.40 57.09 -13.28
N LEU A 673 15.20 57.59 -12.06
CA LEU A 673 14.01 57.85 -11.22
C LEU A 673 12.79 58.50 -11.97
N SER A 674 11.53 58.59 -11.50
CA SER A 674 10.87 58.63 -10.17
C SER A 674 9.33 58.72 -10.31
N HIS A 675 8.62 58.25 -9.26
CA HIS A 675 7.33 58.73 -8.68
C HIS A 675 6.14 59.23 -9.55
N SER A 676 4.95 58.65 -9.33
CA SER A 676 3.90 59.22 -8.45
C SER A 676 2.51 58.57 -8.62
N THR A 677 1.73 58.69 -7.56
CA THR A 677 0.39 58.18 -7.20
C THR A 677 -0.78 58.69 -8.06
N ALA A 678 -1.80 57.85 -8.34
CA ALA A 678 -3.22 58.24 -8.32
C ALA A 678 -4.17 57.03 -8.46
N SER A 679 -5.25 57.08 -7.68
CA SER A 679 -6.36 56.14 -7.62
C SER A 679 -7.20 56.07 -8.90
N SER A 680 -7.73 54.89 -9.23
CA SER A 680 -8.98 54.77 -9.99
C SER A 680 -9.77 53.52 -9.56
N ARG A 681 -10.99 53.79 -9.08
CA ARG A 681 -12.04 52.84 -8.70
C ARG A 681 -12.70 52.31 -9.99
N PRO A 682 -13.18 51.05 -10.02
CA PRO A 682 -14.30 50.71 -10.93
C PRO A 682 -15.63 50.54 -10.19
N GLN A 683 -16.68 50.79 -10.95
CA GLN A 683 -18.07 51.03 -10.56
C GLN A 683 -18.84 49.76 -10.16
N THR A 684 -19.83 49.94 -9.30
CA THR A 684 -20.87 48.98 -8.93
C THR A 684 -21.96 48.85 -10.00
N PRO A 685 -22.51 47.65 -10.25
CA PRO A 685 -23.87 47.52 -10.76
C PRO A 685 -24.88 47.19 -9.65
N SER A 686 -26.11 47.63 -9.92
CA SER A 686 -27.29 47.70 -9.07
C SER A 686 -27.97 46.36 -8.74
N SER A 687 -28.39 46.23 -7.48
CA SER A 687 -29.69 45.72 -7.00
C SER A 687 -30.42 44.64 -7.82
N ARG A 688 -30.29 43.38 -7.39
CA ARG A 688 -31.37 42.38 -7.39
C ARG A 688 -31.36 41.65 -6.05
N ARG A 689 -32.51 41.59 -5.38
CA ARG A 689 -32.73 40.89 -4.08
C ARG A 689 -32.32 39.43 -4.20
N GLY A 690 -31.19 39.06 -3.59
CA GLY A 690 -30.80 37.67 -3.36
C GLY A 690 -31.58 37.07 -2.18
N SER A 691 -32.00 35.82 -2.34
CA SER A 691 -32.68 35.04 -1.30
C SER A 691 -31.72 34.73 -0.16
N LEU A 692 -32.22 34.71 1.08
CA LEU A 692 -31.48 34.35 2.32
C LEU A 692 -30.75 33.00 2.19
N MET A 693 -31.27 32.08 1.37
CA MET A 693 -30.64 30.79 1.05
C MET A 693 -29.33 30.92 0.25
N GLU A 694 -29.24 31.92 -0.61
CA GLU A 694 -28.07 32.13 -1.48
C GLU A 694 -26.93 32.80 -0.70
N GLU A 695 -27.29 33.70 0.22
CA GLU A 695 -26.37 34.27 1.21
C GLU A 695 -25.85 33.19 2.18
N MET A 696 -26.71 32.27 2.65
CA MET A 696 -26.28 31.13 3.47
C MET A 696 -25.38 30.16 2.71
N ARG A 697 -25.62 29.94 1.42
CA ARG A 697 -24.77 29.08 0.56
C ARG A 697 -23.42 29.72 0.26
N ARG A 698 -23.39 31.05 0.15
CA ARG A 698 -22.16 31.82 -0.07
C ARG A 698 -21.34 31.95 1.21
N GLN A 699 -22.00 32.13 2.36
CA GLN A 699 -21.34 32.11 3.67
C GLN A 699 -20.86 30.70 4.02
N SER A 700 -21.61 29.65 3.70
CA SER A 700 -21.11 28.28 3.91
C SER A 700 -19.93 27.94 3.01
N ALA A 701 -19.89 28.41 1.77
CA ALA A 701 -18.71 28.24 0.90
C ALA A 701 -17.45 28.86 1.53
N VAL A 702 -17.55 30.05 2.15
CA VAL A 702 -16.42 30.72 2.82
C VAL A 702 -15.97 29.98 4.11
N PHE A 703 -16.84 29.22 4.76
CA PHE A 703 -16.48 28.40 5.93
C PHE A 703 -15.90 27.03 5.59
N PHE A 704 -16.05 26.56 4.34
CA PHE A 704 -15.66 25.20 3.94
C PHE A 704 -14.58 25.12 2.85
N ASP A 705 -14.13 26.25 2.27
CA ASP A 705 -13.18 26.27 1.14
C ASP A 705 -11.68 26.29 1.50
N ASP A 706 -11.30 25.88 2.71
CA ASP A 706 -9.89 25.61 3.03
C ASP A 706 -9.68 24.17 3.52
N TYR A 707 -10.28 23.23 2.79
CA TYR A 707 -10.02 21.80 2.93
C TYR A 707 -9.76 21.17 1.58
N GLY A 708 -8.48 21.16 1.20
CA GLY A 708 -7.95 20.12 0.31
C GLY A 708 -8.01 18.75 1.00
N ASP A 709 -9.21 18.20 1.13
CA ASP A 709 -9.45 16.78 1.39
C ASP A 709 -10.63 16.37 0.50
N GLU A 710 -10.29 15.82 -0.67
CA GLU A 710 -11.19 15.23 -1.65
C GLU A 710 -11.97 14.06 -1.04
N ASP A 711 -13.13 14.35 -0.47
CA ASP A 711 -14.29 13.47 -0.54
C ASP A 711 -15.10 13.91 -1.78
N VAL A 712 -15.55 12.93 -2.57
CA VAL A 712 -16.28 13.03 -3.86
C VAL A 712 -15.41 12.96 -5.12
N VAL A 713 -15.00 11.73 -5.50
CA VAL A 713 -15.17 11.18 -6.86
C VAL A 713 -15.35 9.67 -6.76
N VAL A 714 -16.59 9.23 -6.56
CA VAL A 714 -17.09 7.93 -7.04
C VAL A 714 -18.50 8.20 -7.54
N THR A 715 -18.60 8.47 -8.83
CA THR A 715 -19.80 8.28 -9.65
C THR A 715 -19.38 7.48 -10.85
#